data_AF-A0A7L1ZYU5-F1
#
_entry.id   AF-A0A7L1ZYU5-F1
#
_cell.length_a   1.000
_cell.length_b   1.000
_cell.length_c   1.000
_cell.angle_alpha   90.00
_cell.angle_beta   90.00
_cell.angle_gamma   90.00
#
_symmetry.space_group_name_H-M   'P 1'
#
loop_
_entity.id
_entity.type
_entity.pdbx_description
1 polymer ?
#
loop_
_entity_poly.entity_id
_entity_poly.type
_entity_poly.pdbx_seq_one_letter_code
_entity_poly.pdbx_strand_id
1 'polypeptide(L)'
;RAVPCPSSTGSSDPYCIVKIDDEAIIRTATVWKTLSPFWGEEYEVQLQPGFHSISIYVMDEDALSLSEVDPDEEVQGEIHLRVEVLGSQGSRRLRCSVLEARDLARKDRNGASDPFVRLRYNGKTQESTVVKKSCYPRWNETFEFELAEPAGEKLCVEVWDWDLVGRNDFLGKVVFSIQGLEAAGQEEGWFRLWPDKSKPAEDGRRGSLGSLQLQVKLRDETVLPSHCYQPLVQLLCQEVKSGRQDGQVHLVTLLDETTTAECRQEVAINLVKLFLGQGLVKEFLDLLFELELAKPCEPNTLFRSNSLASKSMESFLKVTGMPYLHFVLGPTITRVFEEKKYVELDPGKVEIKDVGCSGLHRVQTEGEVIEQGRQHLQSYLGELLDAIVRSAPACPPVIRAAFRQLFQRVGERFPQHQHAKFVAVTSFLCLRFFSPAVMTPKLFQLRDAHADARTSRTLLLLAKAIQLVGNMEPAAGRAKETWLSPLLPALQQGTARMRDFITRLVGTEEGKGEEEGEGRPLGPPPAVVKEGLLLVHKTRGKGPLLAAAAGKKLHFCLTGESLSFGKSPGAERIGAIALGDILAAEKVEEKSFGSSHVMQVVYMAAGGQQETAYLQCKCVSELNQWLSALRKVCGNNPRVLRSYHPGVFRGDKWSCCHQRDRTGLGCDRTRHGVTLQDWSDPLDPTVEAQRLFQHLQGLRGSLREKYWELLEPEDAQNGPRGEDAALPEGLSRLFAVLGDLESCHRRAQPPEPPAPALLQLQT
;
A
#
# COMPACT_ATOMS: atom_id res chain seq x y z
N ARG A 1 10.77 19.55 -11.34
CA ARG A 1 11.75 20.21 -12.24
C ARG A 1 12.25 21.47 -11.56
N ALA A 2 13.55 21.74 -11.62
CA ALA A 2 14.19 22.90 -11.00
C ALA A 2 13.89 23.03 -9.49
N VAL A 3 13.99 21.91 -8.77
CA VAL A 3 13.86 21.89 -7.30
C VAL A 3 14.93 22.79 -6.69
N PRO A 4 14.64 23.55 -5.61
CA PRO A 4 15.61 24.44 -4.98
C PRO A 4 16.83 23.64 -4.50
N CYS A 5 18.02 24.24 -4.57
CA CYS A 5 19.24 23.66 -4.01
C CYS A 5 19.48 24.27 -2.61
N PRO A 6 19.18 23.54 -1.51
CA PRO A 6 19.39 24.06 -0.16
C PRO A 6 20.87 24.05 0.29
N SER A 7 21.75 23.38 -0.46
CA SER A 7 23.16 23.15 -0.09
C SER A 7 24.15 23.92 -0.98
N SER A 8 25.36 24.15 -0.48
CA SER A 8 26.48 24.79 -1.19
C SER A 8 27.13 23.91 -2.27
N THR A 9 26.63 22.68 -2.48
CA THR A 9 27.20 21.66 -3.37
C THR A 9 26.66 21.72 -4.80
N GLY A 10 25.61 22.51 -5.05
CA GLY A 10 24.99 22.66 -6.37
C GLY A 10 24.06 21.51 -6.79
N SER A 11 23.70 20.60 -5.86
CA SER A 11 22.74 19.51 -6.08
C SER A 11 21.82 19.31 -4.88
N SER A 12 20.61 18.80 -5.12
CA SER A 12 19.58 18.47 -4.11
C SER A 12 19.38 16.96 -4.07
N ASP A 13 18.92 16.44 -2.91
CA ASP A 13 18.52 15.05 -2.74
C ASP A 13 17.01 14.92 -2.50
N PRO A 14 16.19 15.20 -3.53
CA PRO A 14 14.75 15.33 -3.36
C PRO A 14 14.00 13.99 -3.19
N TYR A 15 12.99 14.00 -2.33
CA TYR A 15 11.96 12.97 -2.20
C TYR A 15 10.58 13.61 -1.97
N CYS A 16 9.52 12.86 -2.25
CA CYS A 16 8.15 13.31 -2.03
C CYS A 16 7.51 12.61 -0.83
N ILE A 17 6.66 13.33 -0.10
CA ILE A 17 5.77 12.77 0.92
C ILE A 17 4.33 13.10 0.51
N VAL A 18 3.46 12.09 0.47
CA VAL A 18 2.00 12.30 0.38
C VAL A 18 1.39 12.12 1.75
N LYS A 19 0.67 13.13 2.21
CA LYS A 19 -0.11 13.09 3.45
C LYS A 19 -1.60 13.09 3.14
N ILE A 20 -2.36 12.34 3.92
CA ILE A 20 -3.82 12.39 3.95
C ILE A 20 -4.20 12.89 5.34
N ASP A 21 -4.90 14.02 5.42
CA ASP A 21 -5.27 14.65 6.70
C ASP A 21 -4.08 14.78 7.67
N ASP A 22 -2.94 15.26 7.16
CA ASP A 22 -1.62 15.39 7.80
C ASP A 22 -0.89 14.11 8.24
N GLU A 23 -1.46 12.93 7.99
CA GLU A 23 -0.77 11.66 8.19
C GLU A 23 0.04 11.30 6.95
N ALA A 24 1.36 11.10 7.09
CA ALA A 24 2.22 10.69 5.97
C ALA A 24 1.96 9.23 5.58
N ILE A 25 1.28 9.03 4.46
CA ILE A 25 0.89 7.71 3.96
C ILE A 25 1.91 7.16 2.96
N ILE A 26 2.50 8.04 2.13
CA ILE A 26 3.46 7.66 1.09
C ILE A 26 4.74 8.48 1.24
N ARG A 27 5.90 7.83 1.07
CA ARG A 27 7.19 8.49 0.89
C ARG A 27 7.94 7.84 -0.27
N THR A 28 8.27 8.63 -1.29
CA THR A 28 9.00 8.15 -2.47
C THR A 28 10.48 7.93 -2.19
N ALA A 29 11.19 7.30 -3.14
CA ALA A 29 12.64 7.17 -3.10
C ALA A 29 13.32 8.54 -3.17
N THR A 30 14.40 8.70 -2.42
CA THR A 30 15.27 9.86 -2.54
C THR A 30 16.04 9.75 -3.84
N VAL A 31 15.92 10.75 -4.72
CA VAL A 31 16.68 10.82 -5.97
C VAL A 31 17.90 11.68 -5.71
N TRP A 32 19.06 11.04 -5.63
CA TRP A 32 20.29 11.70 -5.20
C TRP A 32 20.89 12.60 -6.27
N LYS A 33 21.48 13.72 -5.85
CA LYS A 33 22.28 14.67 -6.62
C LYS A 33 21.58 15.19 -7.88
N THR A 34 20.30 15.57 -7.76
CA THR A 34 19.54 16.10 -8.91
C THR A 34 18.56 17.20 -8.52
N LEU A 35 18.45 18.22 -9.38
CA LEU A 35 17.43 19.28 -9.29
C LEU A 35 16.19 18.95 -10.15
N SER A 36 16.23 17.83 -10.88
CA SER A 36 15.12 17.36 -11.73
C SER A 36 14.86 15.88 -11.45
N PRO A 37 14.33 15.54 -10.26
CA PRO A 37 13.99 14.18 -9.92
C PRO A 37 12.87 13.63 -10.80
N PHE A 38 12.97 12.35 -11.12
CA PHE A 38 11.89 11.55 -11.69
C PHE A 38 11.73 10.30 -10.80
N TRP A 39 10.60 10.23 -10.09
CA TRP A 39 10.30 9.09 -9.23
C TRP A 39 9.65 7.95 -10.02
N GLY A 40 8.70 8.24 -10.91
CA GLY A 40 8.01 7.22 -11.70
C GLY A 40 7.27 6.17 -10.85
N GLU A 41 6.93 6.54 -9.61
CA GLU A 41 6.24 5.67 -8.66
C GLU A 41 4.73 5.95 -8.69
N GLU A 42 3.93 4.89 -8.74
CA GLU A 42 2.47 4.94 -8.74
C GLU A 42 1.94 4.28 -7.46
N TYR A 43 0.95 4.91 -6.85
CA TYR A 43 0.38 4.49 -5.58
C TYR A 43 -1.14 4.51 -5.64
N GLU A 44 -1.76 3.40 -5.24
CA GLU A 44 -3.22 3.31 -5.05
C GLU A 44 -3.51 3.28 -3.55
N VAL A 45 -4.40 4.17 -3.11
CA VAL A 45 -4.73 4.33 -1.68
C VAL A 45 -6.24 4.33 -1.51
N GLN A 46 -6.75 3.41 -0.69
CA GLN A 46 -8.15 3.44 -0.27
C GLN A 46 -8.35 4.52 0.79
N LEU A 47 -9.14 5.54 0.45
CA LEU A 47 -9.45 6.65 1.34
C LEU A 47 -10.62 6.29 2.25
N GLN A 48 -10.55 6.69 3.52
CA GLN A 48 -11.69 6.53 4.44
C GLN A 48 -12.81 7.50 4.07
N PRO A 49 -14.09 7.12 4.23
CA PRO A 49 -15.19 8.06 4.12
C PRO A 49 -14.98 9.25 5.08
N GLY A 50 -14.92 10.46 4.53
CA GLY A 50 -14.71 11.69 5.31
C GLY A 50 -13.25 12.19 5.39
N PHE A 51 -12.36 11.78 4.48
CA PHE A 51 -11.06 12.47 4.33
C PHE A 51 -11.26 13.91 3.83
N HIS A 52 -10.38 14.84 4.22
CA HIS A 52 -10.54 16.28 3.93
C HIS A 52 -9.48 16.82 2.99
N SER A 53 -8.23 16.36 3.09
CA SER A 53 -7.12 16.87 2.28
C SER A 53 -6.11 15.80 1.88
N ILE A 54 -5.53 15.98 0.70
CA ILE A 54 -4.36 15.24 0.22
C ILE A 54 -3.28 16.28 -0.04
N SER A 55 -2.16 16.19 0.67
CA SER A 55 -1.05 17.14 0.60
C SER A 55 0.20 16.43 0.08
N ILE A 56 0.90 17.03 -0.88
CA ILE A 56 2.13 16.47 -1.47
C ILE A 56 3.28 17.43 -1.20
N TYR A 57 4.30 16.96 -0.49
CA TYR A 57 5.49 17.73 -0.12
C TYR A 57 6.69 17.23 -0.92
N VAL A 58 7.52 18.14 -1.43
CA VAL A 58 8.87 17.82 -1.94
C VAL A 58 9.87 18.25 -0.89
N MET A 59 10.63 17.29 -0.38
CA MET A 59 11.61 17.44 0.69
C MET A 59 13.00 17.14 0.16
N ASP A 60 14.04 17.71 0.77
CA ASP A 60 15.44 17.37 0.51
C ASP A 60 16.00 16.54 1.68
N GLU A 61 16.71 15.46 1.40
CA GLU A 61 17.36 14.60 2.40
C GLU A 61 18.52 15.31 3.12
N ASP A 62 19.26 16.16 2.40
CA ASP A 62 20.43 16.88 2.90
C ASP A 62 20.08 18.14 3.70
N ALA A 63 18.78 18.49 3.77
CA ALA A 63 18.30 19.54 4.65
C ALA A 63 18.42 19.09 6.12
N LEU A 64 19.64 19.17 6.66
CA LEU A 64 19.89 19.15 8.10
C LEU A 64 18.91 20.13 8.76
N SER A 65 18.07 19.57 9.60
CA SER A 65 17.08 20.23 10.45
C SER A 65 17.50 21.65 10.86
N LEU A 66 16.74 22.63 10.39
CA LEU A 66 16.41 23.94 10.99
C LEU A 66 15.86 24.83 9.86
N SER A 67 14.69 24.48 9.32
CA SER A 67 13.78 25.57 8.99
C SER A 67 13.26 26.10 10.33
N GLU A 68 13.19 27.43 10.50
CA GLU A 68 12.28 27.98 11.50
C GLU A 68 10.90 27.47 11.11
N VAL A 69 10.42 26.45 11.82
CA VAL A 69 9.02 26.03 11.75
C VAL A 69 8.26 27.22 12.29
N ASP A 70 7.42 27.85 11.46
CA ASP A 70 6.51 28.88 11.96
C ASP A 70 5.68 28.22 13.07
N PRO A 71 5.79 28.69 14.33
CA PRO A 71 5.03 28.11 15.44
C PRO A 71 3.52 28.12 15.16
N ASP A 72 3.05 29.03 14.30
CA ASP A 72 1.64 29.18 13.90
C ASP A 72 1.21 28.15 12.81
N GLU A 73 2.15 27.44 12.17
CA GLU A 73 1.87 26.35 11.21
C GLU A 73 1.77 24.97 11.86
N GLU A 74 2.35 24.78 13.06
CA GLU A 74 2.29 23.54 13.82
C GLU A 74 1.00 23.46 14.66
N VAL A 75 -0.11 23.23 13.95
CA VAL A 75 -1.45 23.07 14.53
C VAL A 75 -1.76 21.59 14.76
N GLN A 76 -2.20 21.26 15.97
CA GLN A 76 -2.62 19.92 16.36
C GLN A 76 -3.87 20.02 17.25
N GLY A 77 -4.78 19.05 17.11
CA GLY A 77 -5.90 18.85 18.02
C GLY A 77 -7.26 19.15 17.39
N GLU A 78 -8.30 18.88 18.15
CA GLU A 78 -9.69 19.05 17.76
C GLU A 78 -10.44 19.83 18.83
N ILE A 79 -11.43 20.62 18.41
CA ILE A 79 -12.32 21.40 19.27
C ILE A 79 -13.77 20.95 19.08
N HIS A 80 -14.46 20.70 20.19
CA HIS A 80 -15.86 20.35 20.24
C HIS A 80 -16.71 21.62 20.32
N LEU A 81 -17.47 21.88 19.25
CA LEU A 81 -18.29 23.08 19.10
C LEU A 81 -19.75 22.69 18.85
N ARG A 82 -20.67 23.54 19.33
CA ARG A 82 -22.06 23.57 18.89
C ARG A 82 -22.37 24.97 18.37
N VAL A 83 -22.70 25.08 17.09
CA VAL A 83 -23.03 26.35 16.43
C VAL A 83 -24.46 26.29 15.93
N GLU A 84 -25.27 27.29 16.26
CA GLU A 84 -26.68 27.36 15.88
C GLU A 84 -27.09 28.79 15.53
N VAL A 85 -28.04 28.92 14.58
CA VAL A 85 -28.67 30.19 14.23
C VAL A 85 -30.06 30.25 14.87
N LEU A 86 -30.30 31.30 15.64
CA LEU A 86 -31.51 31.48 16.45
C LEU A 86 -32.31 32.71 16.01
N GLY A 87 -33.63 32.60 16.03
CA GLY A 87 -34.57 33.72 15.83
C GLY A 87 -35.32 33.68 14.50
N SER A 88 -36.42 34.44 14.43
CA SER A 88 -37.28 34.61 13.25
C SER A 88 -37.52 36.10 12.98
N GLN A 89 -37.42 36.51 11.71
CA GLN A 89 -37.63 37.87 11.15
C GLN A 89 -37.42 39.07 12.09
N GLY A 90 -36.23 39.68 12.01
CA GLY A 90 -35.90 40.99 12.59
C GLY A 90 -34.78 40.98 13.62
N SER A 91 -34.56 39.86 14.34
CA SER A 91 -33.45 39.69 15.27
C SER A 91 -32.93 38.24 15.22
N ARG A 92 -32.01 37.99 14.28
CA ARG A 92 -31.29 36.72 14.16
C ARG A 92 -30.01 36.78 14.99
N ARG A 93 -29.72 35.72 15.74
CA ARG A 93 -28.51 35.59 16.56
C ARG A 93 -27.77 34.31 16.21
N LEU A 94 -26.46 34.43 16.06
CA LEU A 94 -25.55 33.30 15.93
C LEU A 94 -25.07 32.93 17.33
N ARG A 95 -25.35 31.70 17.76
CA ARG A 95 -24.85 31.18 19.04
C ARG A 95 -23.78 30.14 18.77
N CYS A 96 -22.63 30.28 19.42
CA CYS A 96 -21.55 29.31 19.40
C CYS A 96 -21.23 28.88 20.84
N SER A 97 -21.41 27.59 21.13
CA SER A 97 -21.00 26.98 22.39
C SER A 97 -19.68 26.24 22.20
N VAL A 98 -18.68 26.67 22.96
CA VAL A 98 -17.34 26.09 23.01
C VAL A 98 -17.28 25.14 24.19
N LEU A 99 -17.29 23.83 23.93
CA LEU A 99 -17.42 22.82 24.97
C LEU A 99 -16.06 22.41 25.52
N GLU A 100 -15.23 21.78 24.68
CA GLU A 100 -13.93 21.23 25.06
C GLU A 100 -13.00 21.12 23.84
N ALA A 101 -11.71 20.95 24.06
CA ALA A 101 -10.75 20.57 23.03
C ALA A 101 -9.89 19.40 23.48
N ARG A 102 -9.24 18.72 22.54
CA ARG A 102 -8.36 17.58 22.81
C ARG A 102 -7.13 17.60 21.91
N ASP A 103 -6.05 17.03 22.44
CA ASP A 103 -4.78 16.82 21.75
C ASP A 103 -4.15 18.11 21.19
N LEU A 104 -4.34 19.23 21.89
CA LEU A 104 -3.73 20.52 21.53
C LEU A 104 -2.20 20.44 21.57
N ALA A 105 -1.55 21.22 20.69
CA ALA A 105 -0.11 21.39 20.68
C ALA A 105 0.39 21.90 22.04
N ARG A 106 1.58 21.45 22.47
CA ARG A 106 2.21 21.87 23.73
C ARG A 106 3.17 23.01 23.42
N LYS A 107 2.89 24.23 23.86
CA LYS A 107 3.78 25.37 23.62
C LYS A 107 4.59 25.76 24.87
N ASP A 108 4.12 25.43 26.07
CA ASP A 108 4.88 25.68 27.29
C ASP A 108 6.03 24.70 27.55
N ARG A 109 7.11 25.21 28.18
CA ARG A 109 8.23 24.43 28.73
C ARG A 109 7.81 23.39 29.78
N ASN A 110 6.61 23.51 30.34
CA ASN A 110 6.04 22.59 31.32
C ASN A 110 5.41 21.33 30.68
N GLY A 111 5.31 21.27 29.35
CA GLY A 111 4.73 20.15 28.61
C GLY A 111 3.21 20.17 28.47
N ALA A 112 2.56 21.32 28.71
CA ALA A 112 1.14 21.59 28.50
C ALA A 112 0.96 22.95 27.77
N SER A 113 -0.26 23.49 27.77
CA SER A 113 -0.61 24.84 27.31
C SER A 113 -1.66 25.44 28.25
N ASP A 114 -1.82 26.75 28.25
CA ASP A 114 -2.86 27.54 28.90
C ASP A 114 -3.92 28.03 27.87
N PRO A 115 -4.70 27.14 27.23
CA PRO A 115 -5.53 27.51 26.08
C PRO A 115 -6.76 28.37 26.41
N PHE A 116 -7.06 29.30 25.50
CA PHE A 116 -8.32 30.05 25.43
C PHE A 116 -8.81 30.13 23.98
N VAL A 117 -10.10 30.43 23.80
CA VAL A 117 -10.76 30.50 22.49
C VAL A 117 -11.15 31.93 22.18
N ARG A 118 -10.86 32.39 20.96
CA ARG A 118 -11.23 33.69 20.42
C ARG A 118 -12.19 33.50 19.25
N LEU A 119 -13.41 33.98 19.39
CA LEU A 119 -14.44 33.96 18.36
C LEU A 119 -14.49 35.33 17.67
N ARG A 120 -14.40 35.34 16.34
CA ARG A 120 -14.52 36.54 15.51
C ARG A 120 -15.66 36.39 14.52
N TYR A 121 -16.55 37.38 14.50
CA TYR A 121 -17.64 37.46 13.54
C TYR A 121 -18.00 38.92 13.26
N ASN A 122 -18.05 39.31 11.98
CA ASN A 122 -18.45 40.64 11.54
C ASN A 122 -17.71 41.78 12.29
N GLY A 123 -16.38 41.67 12.41
CA GLY A 123 -15.54 42.62 13.13
C GLY A 123 -15.68 42.63 14.66
N LYS A 124 -16.62 41.88 15.24
CA LYS A 124 -16.76 41.69 16.70
C LYS A 124 -15.91 40.48 17.14
N THR A 125 -15.25 40.62 18.27
CA THR A 125 -14.42 39.56 18.88
C THR A 125 -14.89 39.27 20.31
N GLN A 126 -15.02 38.00 20.66
CA GLN A 126 -15.28 37.52 22.03
C GLN A 126 -14.26 36.46 22.40
N GLU A 127 -13.88 36.37 23.67
CA GLU A 127 -12.87 35.42 24.16
C GLU A 127 -13.39 34.61 25.34
N SER A 128 -12.96 33.34 25.44
CA SER A 128 -13.26 32.47 26.57
C SER A 128 -12.32 32.71 27.75
N THR A 129 -12.61 32.05 28.86
CA THR A 129 -11.64 31.94 29.96
C THR A 129 -10.41 31.10 29.54
N VAL A 130 -9.28 31.39 30.19
CA VAL A 130 -8.02 30.66 30.03
C VAL A 130 -8.03 29.42 30.93
N VAL A 131 -7.85 28.23 30.34
CA VAL A 131 -7.73 26.98 31.10
C VAL A 131 -6.26 26.64 31.26
N LYS A 132 -5.74 26.68 32.49
CA LYS A 132 -4.30 26.51 32.72
C LYS A 132 -3.84 25.05 32.62
N LYS A 133 -2.67 24.84 32.04
CA LYS A 133 -1.87 23.60 31.99
C LYS A 133 -2.66 22.38 31.50
N SER A 134 -3.35 22.54 30.38
CA SER A 134 -4.14 21.47 29.78
C SER A 134 -4.07 21.47 28.25
N CYS A 135 -3.75 20.30 27.67
CA CYS A 135 -3.98 20.03 26.24
C CYS A 135 -5.38 19.43 25.99
N TYR A 136 -6.19 19.30 27.04
CA TYR A 136 -7.58 18.83 27.00
C TYR A 136 -8.50 19.80 27.76
N PRO A 137 -8.57 21.08 27.35
CA PRO A 137 -9.34 22.09 28.08
C PRO A 137 -10.85 21.86 27.95
N ARG A 138 -11.58 22.31 28.96
CA ARG A 138 -13.05 22.32 28.99
C ARG A 138 -13.51 23.71 29.38
N TRP A 139 -14.17 24.40 28.46
CA TRP A 139 -14.69 25.76 28.69
C TRP A 139 -16.17 25.69 29.06
N ASN A 140 -16.98 25.00 28.26
CA ASN A 140 -18.44 25.01 28.37
C ASN A 140 -19.01 26.43 28.38
N GLU A 141 -18.48 27.28 27.50
CA GLU A 141 -18.85 28.70 27.40
C GLU A 141 -19.64 28.93 26.11
N THR A 142 -20.63 29.81 26.17
CA THR A 142 -21.53 30.12 25.05
C THR A 142 -21.45 31.60 24.70
N PHE A 143 -21.27 31.88 23.41
CA PHE A 143 -21.14 33.22 22.85
C PHE A 143 -22.27 33.49 21.87
N GLU A 144 -22.82 34.71 21.90
CA GLU A 144 -23.87 35.14 20.98
C GLU A 144 -23.42 36.36 20.17
N PHE A 145 -23.70 36.35 18.87
CA PHE A 145 -23.51 37.47 17.95
C PHE A 145 -24.80 37.83 17.24
N GLU A 146 -25.03 39.11 16.97
CA GLU A 146 -26.12 39.56 16.11
C GLU A 146 -25.76 39.29 14.64
N LEU A 147 -26.63 38.58 13.92
CA LEU A 147 -26.46 38.32 12.48
C LEU A 147 -26.75 39.58 11.69
N ALA A 148 -25.73 40.09 10.98
CA ALA A 148 -25.88 41.22 10.06
C ALA A 148 -26.21 40.73 8.65
N GLU A 149 -27.08 41.46 7.94
CA GLU A 149 -27.30 41.25 6.51
C GLU A 149 -26.37 42.17 5.70
N PRO A 150 -25.67 41.67 4.66
CA PRO A 150 -25.83 40.35 4.02
C PRO A 150 -24.93 39.22 4.57
N ALA A 151 -25.41 37.97 4.42
CA ALA A 151 -24.86 36.72 4.96
C ALA A 151 -23.58 36.18 4.28
N GLY A 152 -22.63 37.07 3.92
CA GLY A 152 -21.33 36.70 3.34
C GLY A 152 -20.21 36.48 4.36
N GLU A 153 -20.42 36.90 5.61
CA GLU A 153 -19.44 36.86 6.69
C GLU A 153 -19.25 35.44 7.24
N LYS A 154 -18.05 35.15 7.76
CA LYS A 154 -17.69 33.84 8.34
C LYS A 154 -17.51 33.96 9.85
N LEU A 155 -17.91 32.93 10.59
CA LEU A 155 -17.55 32.80 12.01
C LEU A 155 -16.18 32.13 12.09
N CYS A 156 -15.19 32.83 12.65
CA CYS A 156 -13.86 32.28 12.92
C CYS A 156 -13.76 31.93 14.41
N VAL A 157 -13.40 30.70 14.73
CA VAL A 157 -13.14 30.22 16.10
C VAL A 157 -11.67 29.85 16.18
N GLU A 158 -10.88 30.61 16.93
CA GLU A 158 -9.44 30.46 17.06
C GLU A 158 -9.08 29.97 18.46
N VAL A 159 -8.14 29.04 18.58
CA VAL A 159 -7.59 28.56 19.85
C VAL A 159 -6.18 29.11 19.99
N TRP A 160 -5.87 29.63 21.16
CA TRP A 160 -4.61 30.31 21.47
C TRP A 160 -4.07 29.81 22.80
N ASP A 161 -2.76 29.73 22.92
CA ASP A 161 -2.07 29.53 24.18
C ASP A 161 -1.84 30.88 24.86
N TRP A 162 -2.20 31.01 26.13
CA TRP A 162 -1.99 32.25 26.85
C TRP A 162 -0.60 32.27 27.51
N ASP A 163 0.23 33.24 27.13
CA ASP A 163 1.57 33.40 27.69
C ASP A 163 1.66 34.62 28.60
N LEU A 164 2.17 34.41 29.82
CA LEU A 164 2.40 35.49 30.79
C LEU A 164 3.45 36.51 30.28
N VAL A 165 4.42 36.06 29.48
CA VAL A 165 5.53 36.87 28.96
C VAL A 165 5.75 36.53 27.49
N GLY A 166 5.22 37.34 26.58
CA GLY A 166 5.41 37.14 25.15
C GLY A 166 4.15 37.47 24.33
N ARG A 167 4.13 36.99 23.09
CA ARG A 167 2.90 36.88 22.29
C ARG A 167 2.28 35.53 22.59
N ASN A 168 0.96 35.48 22.65
CA ASN A 168 0.21 34.23 22.74
C ASN A 168 0.46 33.37 21.50
N ASP A 169 0.76 32.09 21.70
CA ASP A 169 1.00 31.16 20.60
C ASP A 169 -0.32 30.68 19.98
N PHE A 170 -0.37 30.63 18.64
CA PHE A 170 -1.56 30.13 17.94
C PHE A 170 -1.64 28.60 18.04
N LEU A 171 -2.81 28.07 18.43
CA LEU A 171 -3.05 26.63 18.53
C LEU A 171 -3.97 26.09 17.42
N GLY A 172 -4.54 26.98 16.59
CA GLY A 172 -5.33 26.62 15.40
C GLY A 172 -6.71 27.26 15.33
N LYS A 173 -7.40 27.14 14.18
CA LYS A 173 -8.74 27.72 13.97
C LYS A 173 -9.71 26.82 13.21
N VAL A 174 -11.00 27.09 13.39
CA VAL A 174 -12.12 26.55 12.62
C VAL A 174 -12.93 27.71 12.06
N VAL A 175 -13.40 27.58 10.81
CA VAL A 175 -14.18 28.65 10.14
C VAL A 175 -15.50 28.08 9.63
N PHE A 176 -16.61 28.69 10.05
CA PHE A 176 -17.96 28.32 9.62
C PHE A 176 -18.52 29.35 8.63
N SER A 177 -19.13 28.86 7.56
CA SER A 177 -19.95 29.67 6.64
C SER A 177 -21.35 29.83 7.21
N ILE A 178 -21.82 31.07 7.34
CA ILE A 178 -23.17 31.33 7.85
C ILE A 178 -24.25 30.75 6.92
N GLN A 179 -24.05 30.80 5.60
CA GLN A 179 -25.00 30.22 4.63
C GLN A 179 -25.14 28.70 4.78
N GLY A 180 -24.02 28.00 5.04
CA GLY A 180 -24.03 26.56 5.29
C GLY A 180 -24.76 26.22 6.58
N LEU A 181 -24.50 27.02 7.63
CA LEU A 181 -25.14 26.85 8.93
C LEU A 181 -26.64 27.15 8.89
N GLU A 182 -27.08 28.14 8.11
CA GLU A 182 -28.51 28.44 7.91
C GLU A 182 -29.26 27.32 7.18
N ALA A 183 -28.60 26.61 6.24
CA ALA A 183 -29.17 25.46 5.57
C ALA A 183 -29.26 24.21 6.48
N ALA A 184 -28.27 24.03 7.36
CA ALA A 184 -28.20 22.91 8.30
C ALA A 184 -29.02 23.14 9.59
N GLY A 185 -29.31 24.40 9.95
CA GLY A 185 -29.97 24.82 11.18
C GLY A 185 -29.04 24.80 12.41
N GLN A 186 -28.35 23.68 12.63
CA GLN A 186 -27.39 23.48 13.72
C GLN A 186 -26.25 22.56 13.28
N GLU A 187 -25.03 22.86 13.72
CA GLU A 187 -23.89 21.95 13.63
C GLU A 187 -23.29 21.68 15.02
N GLU A 188 -23.07 20.42 15.34
CA GLU A 188 -22.43 20.00 16.60
C GLU A 188 -21.48 18.83 16.35
N GLY A 189 -20.26 18.94 16.86
CA GLY A 189 -19.28 17.86 16.74
C GLY A 189 -17.85 18.30 17.03
N TRP A 190 -16.94 17.35 16.82
CA TRP A 190 -15.50 17.60 16.89
C TRP A 190 -15.01 18.15 15.56
N PHE A 191 -14.34 19.30 15.61
CA PHE A 191 -13.79 20.00 14.46
C PHE A 191 -12.27 20.06 14.59
N ARG A 192 -11.57 19.69 13.52
CA ARG A 192 -10.11 19.78 13.47
C ARG A 192 -9.66 21.23 13.40
N LEU A 193 -8.63 21.56 14.18
CA LEU A 193 -8.00 22.88 14.16
C LEU A 193 -7.07 23.02 12.94
N TRP A 194 -7.06 24.20 12.32
CA TRP A 194 -6.27 24.51 11.13
C TRP A 194 -5.31 25.69 11.32
N PRO A 195 -4.17 25.74 10.61
CA PRO A 195 -3.25 26.89 10.62
C PRO A 195 -3.87 28.16 10.01
N ASP A 196 -3.34 29.32 10.39
CA ASP A 196 -3.81 30.62 9.88
C ASP A 196 -3.16 31.00 8.55
N LYS A 197 -3.75 30.56 7.43
CA LYS A 197 -3.29 30.85 6.05
C LYS A 197 -3.34 32.33 5.63
N SER A 198 -3.61 33.29 6.54
CA SER A 198 -3.81 34.71 6.20
C SER A 198 -2.59 35.62 6.39
N LYS A 199 -1.47 35.12 6.94
CA LYS A 199 -0.19 35.81 6.79
C LYS A 199 0.37 35.45 5.41
N PRO A 200 0.33 36.34 4.40
CA PRO A 200 1.28 36.19 3.32
C PRO A 200 2.66 36.25 3.97
N ALA A 201 3.51 35.25 3.73
CA ALA A 201 4.90 35.33 4.10
C ALA A 201 5.43 36.70 3.61
N GLU A 202 5.79 37.59 4.53
CA GLU A 202 6.53 38.81 4.22
C GLU A 202 7.95 38.39 3.77
N ASP A 203 8.03 37.74 2.61
CA ASP A 203 9.29 37.40 1.98
C ASP A 203 9.08 37.29 0.47
N GLY A 204 8.93 38.46 -0.17
CA GLY A 204 9.04 38.67 -1.61
C GLY A 204 10.44 38.37 -2.18
N ARG A 205 11.19 37.44 -1.58
CA ARG A 205 12.54 37.01 -2.00
C ARG A 205 12.65 35.53 -2.36
N ARG A 206 11.61 34.71 -2.24
CA ARG A 206 11.61 33.37 -2.84
C ARG A 206 11.10 33.46 -4.27
N GLY A 207 12.05 33.43 -5.22
CA GLY A 207 11.73 33.13 -6.61
C GLY A 207 11.03 31.77 -6.76
N SER A 208 10.46 31.52 -7.95
CA SER A 208 9.81 30.24 -8.30
C SER A 208 10.63 29.03 -7.84
N LEU A 209 10.09 28.22 -6.91
CA LEU A 209 10.72 27.04 -6.31
C LEU A 209 10.73 25.81 -7.26
N GLY A 210 10.64 26.05 -8.57
CA GLY A 210 10.50 25.03 -9.59
C GLY A 210 9.04 24.62 -9.84
N SER A 211 8.87 23.51 -10.58
CA SER A 211 7.54 22.97 -10.94
C SER A 211 7.45 21.48 -10.68
N LEU A 212 6.32 21.03 -10.14
CA LEU A 212 6.00 19.63 -9.87
C LEU A 212 4.91 19.17 -10.84
N GLN A 213 5.15 18.06 -11.54
CA GLN A 213 4.16 17.45 -12.43
C GLN A 213 3.60 16.20 -11.75
N LEU A 214 2.28 16.17 -11.58
CA LEU A 214 1.56 15.11 -10.87
C LEU A 214 0.33 14.70 -11.68
N GLN A 215 -0.07 13.44 -11.55
CA GLN A 215 -1.35 12.93 -11.99
C GLN A 215 -2.09 12.40 -10.76
N VAL A 216 -3.29 12.91 -10.51
CA VAL A 216 -4.12 12.50 -9.37
C VAL A 216 -5.48 12.08 -9.90
N LYS A 217 -5.95 10.90 -9.52
CA LYS A 217 -7.27 10.37 -9.88
C LYS A 217 -7.99 9.92 -8.61
N LEU A 218 -9.09 10.59 -8.29
CA LEU A 218 -10.01 10.17 -7.24
C LEU A 218 -11.18 9.40 -7.87
N ARG A 219 -11.48 8.21 -7.35
CA ARG A 219 -12.62 7.40 -7.78
C ARG A 219 -13.53 7.17 -6.58
N ASP A 220 -14.80 7.53 -6.73
CA ASP A 220 -15.85 7.12 -5.80
C ASP A 220 -16.52 5.85 -6.36
N GLU A 221 -16.36 4.74 -5.66
CA GLU A 221 -16.81 3.42 -6.10
C GLU A 221 -17.90 2.91 -5.18
N THR A 222 -19.15 2.91 -5.65
CA THR A 222 -20.24 2.19 -4.98
C THR A 222 -20.16 0.72 -5.35
N VAL A 223 -19.96 -0.14 -4.35
CA VAL A 223 -19.91 -1.60 -4.54
C VAL A 223 -21.26 -2.19 -4.12
N LEU A 224 -21.97 -2.81 -5.07
CA LEU A 224 -23.23 -3.52 -4.80
C LEU A 224 -22.98 -4.85 -4.06
N PRO A 225 -24.00 -5.49 -3.49
CA PRO A 225 -23.87 -6.84 -2.95
C PRO A 225 -23.37 -7.85 -4.01
N SER A 226 -22.61 -8.86 -3.56
CA SER A 226 -21.96 -9.86 -4.43
C SER A 226 -22.89 -10.57 -5.42
N HIS A 227 -24.14 -10.83 -5.03
CA HIS A 227 -25.12 -11.49 -5.89
C HIS A 227 -25.45 -10.70 -7.17
N CYS A 228 -25.30 -9.37 -7.15
CA CYS A 228 -25.52 -8.53 -8.33
C CYS A 228 -24.44 -8.78 -9.40
N TYR A 229 -23.19 -8.99 -8.99
CA TYR A 229 -22.06 -9.20 -9.91
C TYR A 229 -21.88 -10.65 -10.36
N GLN A 230 -22.55 -11.60 -9.71
CA GLN A 230 -22.40 -13.03 -9.99
C GLN A 230 -22.60 -13.41 -11.47
N PRO A 231 -23.56 -12.85 -12.23
CA PRO A 231 -23.71 -13.16 -13.65
C PRO A 231 -22.49 -12.75 -14.50
N LEU A 232 -21.86 -11.61 -14.17
CA LEU A 232 -20.66 -11.12 -14.85
C LEU A 232 -19.47 -12.04 -14.56
N VAL A 233 -19.28 -12.39 -13.29
CA VAL A 233 -18.20 -13.29 -12.86
C VAL A 233 -18.36 -14.67 -13.51
N GLN A 234 -19.57 -15.21 -13.55
CA GLN A 234 -19.86 -16.49 -14.19
C GLN A 234 -19.57 -16.47 -15.69
N LEU A 235 -19.94 -15.40 -16.40
CA LEU A 235 -19.62 -15.24 -17.83
C LEU A 235 -18.10 -15.26 -18.06
N LEU A 236 -17.34 -14.46 -17.31
CA LEU A 236 -15.88 -14.41 -17.41
C LEU A 236 -15.23 -15.77 -17.09
N CYS A 237 -15.75 -16.50 -16.09
CA CYS A 237 -15.28 -17.84 -15.75
C CYS A 237 -15.60 -18.87 -16.84
N GLN A 238 -16.77 -18.78 -17.49
CA GLN A 238 -17.17 -19.67 -18.58
C GLN A 238 -16.24 -19.50 -19.80
N GLU A 239 -15.91 -18.26 -20.15
CA GLU A 239 -14.98 -17.95 -21.24
C GLU A 239 -13.60 -18.57 -20.98
N VAL A 240 -13.04 -18.36 -19.77
CA VAL A 240 -11.73 -18.93 -19.41
C VAL A 240 -11.73 -20.46 -19.40
N LYS A 241 -12.81 -21.09 -18.90
CA LYS A 241 -12.94 -22.56 -18.89
C LYS A 241 -13.10 -23.16 -20.28
N SER A 242 -13.72 -22.42 -21.20
CA SER A 242 -13.96 -22.89 -22.57
C SER A 242 -12.69 -22.92 -23.41
N GLY A 243 -11.65 -22.19 -23.01
CA GLY A 243 -10.35 -22.13 -23.68
C GLY A 243 -10.45 -21.56 -25.10
N ARG A 244 -9.34 -21.61 -25.86
CA ARG A 244 -9.34 -21.13 -27.24
C ARG A 244 -10.14 -22.08 -28.16
N GLN A 245 -11.21 -21.56 -28.74
CA GLN A 245 -11.96 -22.20 -29.83
C GLN A 245 -11.58 -21.58 -31.19
N ASP A 246 -11.29 -22.41 -32.20
CA ASP A 246 -10.92 -21.95 -33.53
C ASP A 246 -12.09 -21.24 -34.23
N GLY A 247 -11.84 -20.04 -34.76
CA GLY A 247 -12.83 -19.25 -35.50
C GLY A 247 -13.73 -18.34 -34.65
N GLN A 248 -13.59 -18.33 -33.32
CA GLN A 248 -14.34 -17.44 -32.42
C GLN A 248 -13.43 -16.37 -31.79
N VAL A 249 -13.92 -15.14 -31.72
CA VAL A 249 -13.22 -14.05 -31.03
C VAL A 249 -13.52 -14.12 -29.53
N HIS A 250 -12.49 -14.38 -28.71
CA HIS A 250 -12.60 -14.51 -27.25
C HIS A 250 -12.80 -13.17 -26.58
N LEU A 251 -13.59 -13.11 -25.52
CA LEU A 251 -13.77 -11.88 -24.73
C LEU A 251 -12.42 -11.37 -24.17
N VAL A 252 -11.54 -12.28 -23.78
CA VAL A 252 -10.19 -11.94 -23.29
C VAL A 252 -9.33 -11.29 -24.39
N THR A 253 -9.47 -11.74 -25.65
CA THR A 253 -8.80 -11.12 -26.81
C THR A 253 -9.33 -9.71 -27.05
N LEU A 254 -10.65 -9.54 -27.02
CA LEU A 254 -11.25 -8.20 -27.14
C LEU A 254 -10.73 -7.27 -26.05
N LEU A 255 -10.70 -7.74 -24.80
CA LEU A 255 -10.19 -6.98 -23.68
C LEU A 255 -8.73 -6.55 -23.86
N ASP A 256 -7.85 -7.43 -24.35
CA ASP A 256 -6.44 -7.08 -24.63
C ASP A 256 -6.32 -6.00 -25.72
N GLU A 257 -7.12 -6.12 -26.79
CA GLU A 257 -7.09 -5.22 -27.95
C GLU A 257 -7.77 -3.87 -27.70
N THR A 258 -8.85 -3.81 -26.91
CA THR A 258 -9.59 -2.56 -26.65
C THR A 258 -9.11 -1.81 -25.42
N THR A 259 -8.40 -2.47 -24.50
CA THR A 259 -7.88 -1.81 -23.30
C THR A 259 -6.68 -0.93 -23.66
N THR A 260 -6.74 0.34 -23.25
CA THR A 260 -5.65 1.31 -23.45
C THR A 260 -4.37 0.91 -22.70
N ALA A 261 -3.22 1.41 -23.17
CA ALA A 261 -1.93 1.12 -22.52
C ALA A 261 -1.87 1.58 -21.06
N GLU A 262 -2.58 2.65 -20.72
CA GLU A 262 -2.66 3.23 -19.37
C GLU A 262 -3.50 2.36 -18.42
N CYS A 263 -4.64 1.84 -18.89
CA CYS A 263 -5.55 1.03 -18.05
C CYS A 263 -5.15 -0.46 -17.96
N ARG A 264 -4.28 -0.94 -18.85
CA ARG A 264 -3.92 -2.36 -18.98
C ARG A 264 -3.37 -2.97 -17.68
N GLN A 265 -2.60 -2.20 -16.91
CA GLN A 265 -2.06 -2.65 -15.63
C GLN A 265 -3.17 -2.87 -14.59
N GLU A 266 -4.11 -1.93 -14.45
CA GLU A 266 -5.23 -2.02 -13.52
C GLU A 266 -6.14 -3.22 -13.88
N VAL A 267 -6.47 -3.37 -15.17
CA VAL A 267 -7.31 -4.48 -15.66
C VAL A 267 -6.65 -5.83 -15.39
N ALA A 268 -5.35 -5.95 -15.65
CA ALA A 268 -4.59 -7.16 -15.36
C ALA A 268 -4.63 -7.51 -13.87
N ILE A 269 -4.46 -6.53 -12.98
CA ILE A 269 -4.55 -6.73 -11.52
C ILE A 269 -5.93 -7.25 -11.13
N ASN A 270 -6.99 -6.61 -11.60
CA ASN A 270 -8.37 -6.98 -11.24
C ASN A 270 -8.74 -8.37 -11.78
N LEU A 271 -8.36 -8.70 -13.02
CA LEU A 271 -8.60 -10.04 -13.59
C LEU A 271 -7.83 -11.12 -12.84
N VAL A 272 -6.55 -10.91 -12.54
CA VAL A 272 -5.73 -11.87 -11.79
C VAL A 272 -6.31 -12.13 -10.41
N LYS A 273 -6.69 -11.08 -9.69
CA LYS A 273 -7.32 -11.21 -8.37
C LYS A 273 -8.67 -11.94 -8.45
N LEU A 274 -9.52 -11.59 -9.42
CA LEU A 274 -10.80 -12.27 -9.63
C LEU A 274 -10.58 -13.77 -9.85
N PHE A 275 -9.73 -14.16 -10.80
CA PHE A 275 -9.50 -15.57 -11.12
C PHE A 275 -8.71 -16.32 -10.05
N LEU A 276 -7.87 -15.63 -9.26
CA LEU A 276 -7.31 -16.21 -8.03
C LEU A 276 -8.41 -16.54 -7.02
N GLY A 277 -9.35 -15.62 -6.78
CA GLY A 277 -10.49 -15.83 -5.88
C GLY A 277 -11.45 -16.92 -6.35
N GLN A 278 -11.57 -17.13 -7.67
CA GLN A 278 -12.40 -18.19 -8.28
C GLN A 278 -11.65 -19.52 -8.48
N GLY A 279 -10.35 -19.58 -8.18
CA GLY A 279 -9.53 -20.78 -8.38
C GLY A 279 -9.24 -21.14 -9.85
N LEU A 280 -9.36 -20.18 -10.78
CA LEU A 280 -9.20 -20.36 -12.23
C LEU A 280 -7.99 -19.61 -12.80
N VAL A 281 -7.08 -19.13 -11.95
CA VAL A 281 -5.92 -18.32 -12.39
C VAL A 281 -5.02 -19.07 -13.36
N LYS A 282 -4.91 -20.39 -13.21
CA LYS A 282 -4.04 -21.24 -14.03
C LYS A 282 -4.57 -21.31 -15.46
N GLU A 283 -5.86 -21.57 -15.60
CA GLU A 283 -6.59 -21.62 -16.87
C GLU A 283 -6.57 -20.24 -17.55
N PHE A 284 -6.75 -19.17 -16.77
CA PHE A 284 -6.69 -17.80 -17.28
C PHE A 284 -5.32 -17.43 -17.84
N LEU A 285 -4.23 -17.72 -17.11
CA LEU A 285 -2.88 -17.42 -17.58
C LEU A 285 -2.52 -18.27 -18.81
N ASP A 286 -2.92 -19.53 -18.85
CA ASP A 286 -2.67 -20.42 -20.00
C ASP A 286 -3.39 -19.90 -21.27
N LEU A 287 -4.66 -19.48 -21.14
CA LEU A 287 -5.39 -18.83 -22.24
C LEU A 287 -4.67 -17.56 -22.72
N LEU A 288 -4.19 -16.71 -21.82
CA LEU A 288 -3.44 -15.52 -22.19
C LEU A 288 -2.13 -15.85 -22.94
N PHE A 289 -1.42 -16.90 -22.52
CA PHE A 289 -0.22 -17.36 -23.22
C PHE A 289 -0.54 -17.90 -24.61
N GLU A 290 -1.61 -18.69 -24.76
CA GLU A 290 -2.08 -19.17 -26.07
C GLU A 290 -2.40 -18.01 -27.01
N LEU A 291 -3.14 -17.01 -26.53
CA LEU A 291 -3.56 -15.85 -27.31
C LEU A 291 -2.37 -14.98 -27.70
N GLU A 292 -1.40 -14.76 -26.81
CA GLU A 292 -0.21 -13.97 -27.13
C GLU A 292 0.72 -14.69 -28.12
N LEU A 293 0.90 -16.01 -27.97
CA LEU A 293 1.72 -16.82 -28.88
C LEU A 293 1.08 -17.02 -30.26
N ALA A 294 -0.23 -16.83 -30.38
CA ALA A 294 -0.93 -16.81 -31.65
C ALA A 294 -0.55 -15.59 -32.51
N LYS A 295 -0.21 -14.47 -31.87
CA LYS A 295 0.22 -13.24 -32.57
C LYS A 295 1.60 -13.44 -33.22
N PRO A 296 1.92 -12.73 -34.33
CA PRO A 296 3.26 -12.75 -34.90
C PRO A 296 4.28 -12.24 -33.88
N CYS A 297 5.23 -13.09 -33.47
CA CYS A 297 6.22 -12.75 -32.45
C CYS A 297 7.60 -13.34 -32.78
N GLU A 298 8.66 -12.61 -32.44
CA GLU A 298 10.03 -13.10 -32.56
C GLU A 298 10.47 -13.84 -31.28
N PRO A 299 11.21 -14.95 -31.38
CA PRO A 299 11.64 -15.74 -30.22
C PRO A 299 12.42 -14.95 -29.14
N ASN A 300 13.17 -13.92 -29.57
CA ASN A 300 14.02 -13.13 -28.67
C ASN A 300 13.30 -11.94 -28.04
N THR A 301 12.08 -11.63 -28.47
CA THR A 301 11.25 -10.51 -27.96
C THR A 301 9.97 -10.99 -27.29
N LEU A 302 9.81 -12.31 -27.12
CA LEU A 302 8.66 -12.94 -26.47
C LEU A 302 8.33 -12.29 -25.13
N PHE A 303 7.06 -11.94 -24.98
CA PHE A 303 6.51 -11.29 -23.80
C PHE A 303 7.25 -10.01 -23.39
N ARG A 304 7.97 -9.29 -24.27
CA ARG A 304 8.57 -7.99 -23.94
C ARG A 304 7.63 -6.80 -24.18
N SER A 305 6.54 -7.03 -24.90
CA SER A 305 5.50 -6.04 -25.19
C SER A 305 4.66 -5.72 -23.94
N ASN A 306 4.01 -4.56 -23.98
CA ASN A 306 2.97 -4.19 -23.01
C ASN A 306 1.66 -4.89 -23.40
N SER A 307 1.48 -6.15 -23.01
CA SER A 307 0.31 -6.98 -23.32
C SER A 307 -0.46 -7.33 -22.04
N LEU A 308 -1.73 -7.73 -22.18
CA LEU A 308 -2.51 -8.20 -21.04
C LEU A 308 -1.88 -9.43 -20.40
N ALA A 309 -1.26 -10.34 -21.18
CA ALA A 309 -0.54 -11.49 -20.61
C ALA A 309 0.69 -11.07 -19.81
N SER A 310 1.50 -10.15 -20.34
CA SER A 310 2.71 -9.71 -19.66
C SER A 310 2.40 -8.99 -18.35
N LYS A 311 1.36 -8.16 -18.33
CA LYS A 311 0.87 -7.48 -17.12
C LYS A 311 0.17 -8.41 -16.13
N SER A 312 -0.61 -9.38 -16.61
CA SER A 312 -1.29 -10.35 -15.75
C SER A 312 -0.29 -11.27 -15.05
N MET A 313 0.71 -11.77 -15.77
CA MET A 313 1.76 -12.60 -15.16
C MET A 313 2.61 -11.81 -14.16
N GLU A 314 2.93 -10.53 -14.43
CA GLU A 314 3.61 -9.65 -13.48
C GLU A 314 2.79 -9.46 -12.20
N SER A 315 1.48 -9.16 -12.34
CA SER A 315 0.57 -9.02 -11.20
C SER A 315 0.45 -10.32 -10.41
N PHE A 316 0.29 -11.46 -11.09
CA PHE A 316 0.20 -12.78 -10.46
C PHE A 316 1.43 -13.10 -9.61
N LEU A 317 2.64 -12.83 -10.11
CA LEU A 317 3.88 -13.02 -9.34
C LEU A 317 3.95 -12.10 -8.12
N LYS A 318 3.49 -10.85 -8.23
CA LYS A 318 3.42 -9.92 -7.08
C LYS A 318 2.39 -10.36 -6.05
N VAL A 319 1.23 -10.89 -6.45
CA VAL A 319 0.20 -11.31 -5.49
C VAL A 319 0.59 -12.61 -4.79
N THR A 320 1.13 -13.59 -5.52
CA THR A 320 1.36 -14.95 -4.99
C THR A 320 2.81 -15.23 -4.59
N GLY A 321 3.78 -14.58 -5.22
CA GLY A 321 5.20 -14.91 -5.10
C GLY A 321 5.96 -14.13 -4.03
N MET A 322 5.31 -13.19 -3.34
CA MET A 322 6.03 -12.24 -2.50
C MET A 322 6.66 -12.81 -1.23
N PRO A 323 6.01 -13.76 -0.50
CA PRO A 323 6.69 -14.51 0.55
C PRO A 323 7.92 -15.26 0.04
N TYR A 324 7.81 -15.86 -1.15
CA TYR A 324 8.92 -16.55 -1.80
C TYR A 324 10.05 -15.58 -2.18
N LEU A 325 9.71 -14.40 -2.69
CA LEU A 325 10.69 -13.37 -3.02
C LEU A 325 11.46 -12.88 -1.79
N HIS A 326 10.78 -12.72 -0.65
CA HIS A 326 11.42 -12.42 0.64
C HIS A 326 12.37 -13.52 1.09
N PHE A 327 11.94 -14.78 0.98
CA PHE A 327 12.77 -15.93 1.31
C PHE A 327 14.05 -15.99 0.45
N VAL A 328 13.95 -15.68 -0.85
CA VAL A 328 15.08 -15.77 -1.79
C VAL A 328 16.01 -14.56 -1.72
N LEU A 329 15.47 -13.33 -1.78
CA LEU A 329 16.26 -12.11 -1.92
C LEU A 329 16.62 -11.46 -0.56
N GLY A 330 15.80 -11.70 0.47
CA GLY A 330 15.90 -11.03 1.77
C GLY A 330 17.28 -11.12 2.42
N PRO A 331 17.93 -12.30 2.51
CA PRO A 331 19.24 -12.44 3.13
C PRO A 331 20.33 -11.61 2.44
N THR A 332 20.45 -11.69 1.12
CA THR A 332 21.50 -10.97 0.37
C THR A 332 21.25 -9.46 0.35
N ILE A 333 19.99 -9.03 0.17
CA ILE A 333 19.64 -7.61 0.30
C ILE A 333 19.95 -7.13 1.72
N THR A 334 19.73 -7.98 2.72
CA THR A 334 19.99 -7.61 4.11
C THR A 334 21.46 -7.28 4.32
N ARG A 335 22.31 -8.18 3.85
CA ARG A 335 23.76 -8.04 3.88
C ARG A 335 24.26 -6.80 3.14
N VAL A 336 23.72 -6.48 1.95
CA VAL A 336 24.12 -5.29 1.18
C VAL A 336 23.85 -3.99 1.96
N PHE A 337 22.70 -3.91 2.66
CA PHE A 337 22.32 -2.77 3.49
C PHE A 337 23.14 -2.65 4.79
N GLU A 338 23.63 -3.77 5.32
CA GLU A 338 24.46 -3.80 6.53
C GLU A 338 25.93 -3.47 6.23
N GLU A 339 26.49 -4.04 5.16
CA GLU A 339 27.89 -3.86 4.80
C GLU A 339 28.18 -2.46 4.20
N LYS A 340 27.22 -1.85 3.50
CA LYS A 340 27.33 -0.51 2.85
C LYS A 340 28.65 -0.28 2.09
N LYS A 341 29.15 -1.34 1.46
CA LYS A 341 30.41 -1.31 0.71
C LYS A 341 30.27 -0.49 -0.57
N TYR A 342 31.35 0.20 -0.93
CA TYR A 342 31.41 0.93 -2.19
C TYR A 342 31.70 -0.05 -3.33
N VAL A 343 30.83 -0.08 -4.33
CA VAL A 343 30.95 -0.93 -5.51
C VAL A 343 30.76 -0.06 -6.75
N GLU A 344 31.84 0.16 -7.49
CA GLU A 344 31.82 0.81 -8.80
C GLU A 344 32.75 0.06 -9.74
N LEU A 345 32.31 -0.12 -10.98
CA LEU A 345 33.02 -0.87 -12.03
C LEU A 345 33.27 -0.02 -13.27
N ASP A 346 32.59 1.11 -13.40
CA ASP A 346 32.76 2.07 -14.48
C ASP A 346 33.93 3.02 -14.16
N PRO A 347 35.06 2.92 -14.90
CA PRO A 347 36.21 3.83 -14.76
C PRO A 347 35.82 5.31 -14.68
N GLY A 348 34.83 5.73 -15.48
CA GLY A 348 34.40 7.13 -15.55
C GLY A 348 33.61 7.62 -14.34
N LYS A 349 33.26 6.73 -13.39
CA LYS A 349 32.45 7.04 -12.20
C LYS A 349 33.15 6.72 -10.88
N VAL A 350 34.39 6.27 -10.91
CA VAL A 350 35.15 5.93 -9.70
C VAL A 350 35.55 7.21 -8.96
N GLU A 351 35.00 7.41 -7.75
CA GLU A 351 35.48 8.43 -6.83
C GLU A 351 36.73 7.91 -6.08
N ILE A 352 37.90 8.48 -6.36
CA ILE A 352 39.14 8.19 -5.61
C ILE A 352 39.07 8.97 -4.28
N LYS A 353 39.09 8.27 -3.14
CA LYS A 353 39.16 8.89 -1.82
C LYS A 353 40.52 8.63 -1.16
N ASP A 354 41.07 9.66 -0.54
CA ASP A 354 42.17 9.52 0.41
C ASP A 354 41.64 8.81 1.67
N VAL A 355 42.14 7.62 1.96
CA VAL A 355 41.75 6.87 3.17
C VAL A 355 42.89 6.95 4.18
N GLY A 356 42.72 7.75 5.24
CA GLY A 356 43.57 7.68 6.44
C GLY A 356 43.53 8.91 7.37
N CYS A 357 43.46 8.67 8.68
CA CYS A 357 43.86 9.66 9.69
C CYS A 357 45.38 9.73 9.76
N SER A 358 45.94 10.96 9.69
CA SER A 358 47.27 11.35 10.15
C SER A 358 48.45 10.42 9.83
N GLY A 359 49.10 10.63 8.67
CA GLY A 359 50.55 10.40 8.52
C GLY A 359 51.05 9.37 7.49
N LEU A 360 50.23 8.45 6.99
CA LEU A 360 50.60 7.53 5.89
C LEU A 360 49.48 7.48 4.84
N HIS A 361 49.59 8.30 3.79
CA HIS A 361 48.65 8.29 2.67
C HIS A 361 49.10 7.25 1.63
N ARG A 362 48.39 6.12 1.52
CA ARG A 362 48.41 5.30 0.30
C ARG A 362 47.16 5.65 -0.51
N VAL A 363 47.34 6.39 -1.59
CA VAL A 363 46.27 6.66 -2.57
C VAL A 363 45.90 5.31 -3.19
N GLN A 364 44.63 4.90 -3.07
CA GLN A 364 44.14 3.71 -3.77
C GLN A 364 44.11 4.00 -5.26
N THR A 365 44.65 3.10 -6.06
CA THR A 365 44.57 3.23 -7.52
C THR A 365 43.17 2.89 -8.01
N GLU A 366 42.75 3.49 -9.12
CA GLU A 366 41.45 3.20 -9.75
C GLU A 366 41.25 1.69 -9.99
N GLY A 367 42.30 1.00 -10.44
CA GLY A 367 42.28 -0.44 -10.64
C GLY A 367 42.06 -1.26 -9.36
N GLU A 368 42.61 -0.83 -8.22
CA GLU A 368 42.37 -1.48 -6.92
C GLU A 368 40.90 -1.32 -6.48
N VAL A 369 40.30 -0.15 -6.71
CA VAL A 369 38.89 0.11 -6.36
C VAL A 369 37.94 -0.72 -7.22
N ILE A 370 38.19 -0.79 -8.54
CA ILE A 370 37.39 -1.60 -9.46
C ILE A 370 37.51 -3.08 -9.11
N GLU A 371 38.71 -3.56 -8.77
CA GLU A 371 38.93 -4.95 -8.41
C GLU A 371 38.24 -5.33 -7.09
N GLN A 372 38.27 -4.45 -6.08
CA GLN A 372 37.50 -4.63 -4.84
C GLN A 372 35.99 -4.61 -5.10
N GLY A 373 35.51 -3.66 -5.92
CA GLY A 373 34.11 -3.58 -6.35
C GLY A 373 33.66 -4.87 -7.05
N ARG A 374 34.49 -5.41 -7.93
CA ARG A 374 34.27 -6.68 -8.64
C ARG A 374 34.13 -7.83 -7.67
N GLN A 375 35.04 -7.97 -6.71
CA GLN A 375 35.02 -9.05 -5.72
C GLN A 375 33.76 -9.00 -4.84
N HIS A 376 33.38 -7.82 -4.36
CA HIS A 376 32.16 -7.63 -3.57
C HIS A 376 30.90 -7.99 -4.37
N LEU A 377 30.80 -7.47 -5.60
CA LEU A 377 29.65 -7.75 -6.45
C LEU A 377 29.55 -9.22 -6.85
N GLN A 378 30.67 -9.88 -7.12
CA GLN A 378 30.70 -11.32 -7.39
C GLN A 378 30.29 -12.14 -6.16
N SER A 379 30.68 -11.73 -4.96
CA SER A 379 30.24 -12.38 -3.72
C SER A 379 28.72 -12.30 -3.57
N TYR A 380 28.13 -11.10 -3.70
CA TYR A 380 26.68 -10.93 -3.60
C TYR A 380 25.92 -11.67 -4.71
N LEU A 381 26.40 -11.60 -5.95
CA LEU A 381 25.77 -12.29 -7.08
C LEU A 381 25.84 -13.81 -6.93
N GLY A 382 26.98 -14.35 -6.49
CA GLY A 382 27.18 -15.78 -6.29
C GLY A 382 26.21 -16.35 -5.27
N GLU A 383 26.12 -15.69 -4.10
CA GLU A 383 25.22 -16.03 -3.01
C GLU A 383 23.75 -15.96 -3.43
N LEU A 384 23.38 -14.89 -4.14
CA LEU A 384 22.01 -14.70 -4.60
C LEU A 384 21.59 -15.75 -5.63
N LEU A 385 22.46 -16.07 -6.59
CA LEU A 385 22.22 -17.15 -7.53
C LEU A 385 22.11 -18.50 -6.81
N ASP A 386 22.86 -18.70 -5.71
CA ASP A 386 22.79 -19.94 -4.93
C ASP A 386 21.46 -20.05 -4.19
N ALA A 387 20.99 -18.95 -3.61
CA ALA A 387 19.67 -18.85 -3.02
C ALA A 387 18.57 -19.14 -4.06
N ILE A 388 18.64 -18.53 -5.24
CA ILE A 388 17.68 -18.77 -6.34
C ILE A 388 17.67 -20.25 -6.73
N VAL A 389 18.82 -20.86 -7.03
CA VAL A 389 18.88 -22.26 -7.47
C VAL A 389 18.35 -23.21 -6.40
N ARG A 390 18.68 -23.00 -5.13
CA ARG A 390 18.21 -23.83 -4.01
C ARG A 390 16.73 -23.63 -3.68
N SER A 391 16.14 -22.52 -4.10
CA SER A 391 14.76 -22.16 -3.78
C SER A 391 13.70 -22.81 -4.66
N ALA A 392 14.07 -23.48 -5.76
CA ALA A 392 13.13 -24.17 -6.66
C ALA A 392 12.02 -24.99 -5.95
N PRO A 393 12.30 -25.84 -4.93
CA PRO A 393 11.26 -26.59 -4.22
C PRO A 393 10.39 -25.73 -3.29
N ALA A 394 10.88 -24.58 -2.82
CA ALA A 394 10.14 -23.65 -1.98
C ALA A 394 9.24 -22.70 -2.79
N CYS A 395 9.31 -22.75 -4.13
CA CYS A 395 8.48 -21.93 -4.99
C CYS A 395 7.00 -22.39 -4.92
N PRO A 396 6.03 -21.47 -4.71
CA PRO A 396 4.61 -21.81 -4.63
C PRO A 396 4.15 -22.74 -5.77
N PRO A 397 3.37 -23.80 -5.48
CA PRO A 397 2.92 -24.76 -6.49
C PRO A 397 2.22 -24.10 -7.68
N VAL A 398 1.34 -23.11 -7.42
CA VAL A 398 0.60 -22.39 -8.46
C VAL A 398 1.54 -21.62 -9.40
N ILE A 399 2.64 -21.03 -8.89
CA ILE A 399 3.65 -20.35 -9.70
C ILE A 399 4.43 -21.36 -10.56
N ARG A 400 4.80 -22.51 -9.98
CA ARG A 400 5.48 -23.59 -10.72
C ARG A 400 4.60 -24.12 -11.85
N ALA A 401 3.29 -24.30 -11.60
CA ALA A 401 2.32 -24.71 -12.61
C ALA A 401 2.21 -23.71 -13.76
N ALA A 402 2.08 -22.41 -13.46
CA ALA A 402 2.01 -21.35 -14.47
C ALA A 402 3.29 -21.29 -15.34
N PHE A 403 4.47 -21.39 -14.73
CA PHE A 403 5.73 -21.44 -15.48
C PHE A 403 5.90 -22.72 -16.29
N ARG A 404 5.37 -23.85 -15.81
CA ARG A 404 5.37 -25.11 -16.57
C ARG A 404 4.52 -24.99 -17.84
N GLN A 405 3.32 -24.42 -17.72
CA GLN A 405 2.46 -24.14 -18.89
C GLN A 405 3.17 -23.21 -19.88
N LEU A 406 3.67 -22.06 -19.41
CA LEU A 406 4.42 -21.13 -20.26
C LEU A 406 5.59 -21.82 -21.00
N PHE A 407 6.36 -22.63 -20.27
CA PHE A 407 7.52 -23.33 -20.83
C PHE A 407 7.13 -24.36 -21.90
N GLN A 408 6.03 -25.09 -21.69
CA GLN A 408 5.49 -26.05 -22.65
C GLN A 408 4.96 -25.35 -23.90
N ARG A 409 4.09 -24.34 -23.75
CA ARG A 409 3.48 -23.59 -24.85
C ARG A 409 4.51 -22.94 -25.77
N VAL A 410 5.54 -22.31 -25.19
CA VAL A 410 6.63 -21.70 -25.97
C VAL A 410 7.47 -22.78 -26.68
N GLY A 411 7.69 -23.92 -26.02
CA GLY A 411 8.42 -25.05 -26.61
C GLY A 411 7.70 -25.66 -27.82
N GLU A 412 6.38 -25.79 -27.75
CA GLU A 412 5.53 -26.29 -28.84
C GLU A 412 5.47 -25.30 -30.01
N ARG A 413 5.38 -24.00 -29.72
CA ARG A 413 5.34 -22.94 -30.74
C ARG A 413 6.67 -22.77 -31.48
N PHE A 414 7.79 -22.89 -30.78
CA PHE A 414 9.13 -22.66 -31.33
C PHE A 414 10.07 -23.87 -31.15
N PRO A 415 9.77 -25.03 -31.77
CA PRO A 415 10.55 -26.25 -31.56
C PRO A 415 12.01 -26.12 -32.02
N GLN A 416 12.26 -25.29 -33.03
CA GLN A 416 13.60 -25.02 -33.57
C GLN A 416 14.43 -24.06 -32.69
N HIS A 417 13.79 -23.29 -31.79
CA HIS A 417 14.46 -22.32 -30.92
C HIS A 417 14.33 -22.71 -29.45
N GLN A 418 15.04 -23.77 -29.05
CA GLN A 418 15.02 -24.30 -27.67
C GLN A 418 15.43 -23.29 -26.59
N HIS A 419 16.10 -22.19 -26.94
CA HIS A 419 16.43 -21.11 -26.02
C HIS A 419 15.23 -20.21 -25.67
N ALA A 420 14.22 -20.13 -26.53
CA ALA A 420 13.08 -19.23 -26.39
C ALA A 420 12.26 -19.52 -25.12
N LYS A 421 12.05 -20.80 -24.79
CA LYS A 421 11.34 -21.23 -23.57
C LYS A 421 12.02 -20.77 -22.27
N PHE A 422 13.36 -20.71 -22.25
CA PHE A 422 14.11 -20.19 -21.10
C PHE A 422 14.01 -18.68 -21.02
N VAL A 423 14.13 -17.99 -22.17
CA VAL A 423 13.99 -16.52 -22.25
C VAL A 423 12.59 -16.07 -21.80
N ALA A 424 11.54 -16.81 -22.17
CA ALA A 424 10.17 -16.51 -21.75
C ALA A 424 10.04 -16.55 -20.22
N VAL A 425 10.54 -17.62 -19.57
CA VAL A 425 10.49 -17.74 -18.11
C VAL A 425 11.31 -16.65 -17.41
N THR A 426 12.53 -16.37 -17.88
CA THR A 426 13.38 -15.33 -17.27
C THR A 426 12.90 -13.91 -17.52
N SER A 427 12.14 -13.67 -18.59
CA SER A 427 11.49 -12.38 -18.84
C SER A 427 10.49 -12.01 -17.73
N PHE A 428 9.92 -13.02 -17.05
CA PHE A 428 9.05 -12.79 -15.90
C PHE A 428 9.83 -12.86 -14.58
N LEU A 429 10.62 -13.91 -14.37
CA LEU A 429 11.34 -14.10 -13.10
C LEU A 429 12.45 -13.09 -12.87
N CYS A 430 13.35 -12.89 -13.84
CA CYS A 430 14.48 -11.98 -13.66
C CYS A 430 14.05 -10.54 -13.93
N LEU A 431 13.48 -10.27 -15.11
CA LEU A 431 13.21 -8.91 -15.57
C LEU A 431 12.06 -8.21 -14.83
N ARG A 432 11.01 -8.95 -14.46
CA ARG A 432 9.79 -8.36 -13.88
C ARG A 432 9.58 -8.63 -12.40
N PHE A 433 10.38 -9.52 -11.82
CA PHE A 433 10.19 -9.93 -10.44
C PHE A 433 11.46 -9.74 -9.59
N PHE A 434 12.53 -10.48 -9.84
CA PHE A 434 13.75 -10.40 -9.03
C PHE A 434 14.55 -9.10 -9.24
N SER A 435 14.86 -8.70 -10.47
CA SER A 435 15.67 -7.50 -10.72
C SER A 435 15.00 -6.22 -10.22
N PRO A 436 13.69 -5.97 -10.46
CA PRO A 436 13.00 -4.84 -9.86
C PRO A 436 13.05 -4.88 -8.33
N ALA A 437 12.86 -6.04 -7.71
CA ALA A 437 12.91 -6.19 -6.25
C ALA A 437 14.29 -5.97 -5.63
N VAL A 438 15.36 -6.36 -6.34
CA VAL A 438 16.73 -6.03 -5.92
C VAL A 438 17.00 -4.54 -6.08
N MET A 439 16.54 -3.92 -7.17
CA MET A 439 16.77 -2.51 -7.45
C MET A 439 16.02 -1.58 -6.48
N THR A 440 14.77 -1.89 -6.15
CA THR A 440 13.93 -1.10 -5.25
C THR A 440 13.34 -1.94 -4.10
N PRO A 441 14.17 -2.40 -3.13
CA PRO A 441 13.74 -3.34 -2.09
C PRO A 441 12.57 -2.86 -1.23
N LYS A 442 12.41 -1.55 -1.04
CA LYS A 442 11.31 -0.97 -0.27
C LYS A 442 9.94 -1.21 -0.94
N LEU A 443 9.84 -1.07 -2.26
CA LEU A 443 8.58 -1.29 -3.00
C LEU A 443 8.14 -2.75 -2.93
N PHE A 444 9.09 -3.67 -2.72
CA PHE A 444 8.85 -5.08 -2.51
C PHE A 444 8.85 -5.46 -1.01
N GLN A 445 8.86 -4.46 -0.12
CA GLN A 445 8.87 -4.56 1.33
C GLN A 445 9.99 -5.41 1.93
N LEU A 446 11.07 -5.63 1.18
CA LEU A 446 12.27 -6.32 1.67
C LEU A 446 13.02 -5.48 2.70
N ARG A 447 12.75 -4.16 2.73
CA ARG A 447 13.30 -3.16 3.64
C ARG A 447 12.25 -2.10 3.97
N ASP A 448 12.36 -1.55 5.18
CA ASP A 448 11.46 -0.49 5.66
C ASP A 448 11.84 0.91 5.14
N ALA A 449 13.10 1.07 4.70
CA ALA A 449 13.65 2.34 4.20
C ALA A 449 14.22 2.20 2.79
N HIS A 450 14.27 3.33 2.06
CA HIS A 450 14.99 3.40 0.80
C HIS A 450 16.51 3.27 1.01
N ALA A 451 17.21 2.73 0.01
CA ALA A 451 18.66 2.63 0.03
C ALA A 451 19.30 4.02 -0.10
N ASP A 452 20.38 4.27 0.66
CA ASP A 452 21.23 5.44 0.45
C ASP A 452 21.95 5.39 -0.91
N ALA A 453 22.53 6.49 -1.38
CA ALA A 453 23.13 6.59 -2.72
C ALA A 453 24.13 5.44 -3.03
N ARG A 454 24.98 5.09 -2.06
CA ARG A 454 25.99 4.03 -2.20
C ARG A 454 25.36 2.64 -2.29
N THR A 455 24.41 2.35 -1.40
CA THR A 455 23.71 1.06 -1.37
C THR A 455 22.84 0.91 -2.63
N SER A 456 22.16 1.98 -3.05
CA SER A 456 21.35 2.05 -4.26
C SER A 456 22.19 1.73 -5.52
N ARG A 457 23.39 2.29 -5.63
CA ARG A 457 24.32 1.98 -6.73
C ARG A 457 24.71 0.50 -6.75
N THR A 458 25.01 -0.08 -5.59
CA THR A 458 25.36 -1.51 -5.46
C THR A 458 24.19 -2.41 -5.88
N LEU A 459 22.98 -2.11 -5.42
CA LEU A 459 21.75 -2.82 -5.77
C LEU A 459 21.44 -2.73 -7.27
N LEU A 460 21.63 -1.56 -7.88
CA LEU A 460 21.47 -1.36 -9.32
C LEU A 460 22.42 -2.26 -10.13
N LEU A 461 23.70 -2.31 -9.74
CA LEU A 461 24.69 -3.16 -10.40
C LEU A 461 24.35 -4.65 -10.23
N LEU A 462 23.88 -5.06 -9.05
CA LEU A 462 23.44 -6.42 -8.78
C LEU A 462 22.20 -6.80 -9.59
N ALA A 463 21.18 -5.94 -9.64
CA ALA A 463 19.97 -6.12 -10.44
C ALA A 463 20.31 -6.24 -11.94
N LYS A 464 21.26 -5.44 -12.42
CA LYS A 464 21.76 -5.50 -13.80
C LYS A 464 22.49 -6.80 -14.09
N ALA A 465 23.31 -7.29 -13.17
CA ALA A 465 23.99 -8.58 -13.31
C ALA A 465 22.98 -9.75 -13.41
N ILE A 466 21.95 -9.76 -12.57
CA ILE A 466 20.84 -10.74 -12.63
C ILE A 466 20.10 -10.63 -13.96
N GLN A 467 19.84 -9.41 -14.43
CA GLN A 467 19.18 -9.18 -15.71
C GLN A 467 19.99 -9.76 -16.88
N LEU A 468 21.31 -9.55 -16.90
CA LEU A 468 22.20 -10.10 -17.92
C LEU A 468 22.27 -11.63 -17.89
N VAL A 469 22.21 -12.23 -16.70
CA VAL A 469 22.05 -13.68 -16.53
C VAL A 469 20.70 -14.13 -17.10
N GLY A 470 19.62 -13.39 -16.83
CA GLY A 470 18.26 -13.66 -17.31
C GLY A 470 18.07 -13.51 -18.82
N ASN A 471 18.85 -12.66 -19.50
CA ASN A 471 18.75 -12.49 -20.95
C ASN A 471 19.16 -13.75 -21.74
N MET A 472 19.85 -14.71 -21.11
CA MET A 472 20.25 -15.99 -21.71
C MET A 472 21.17 -15.87 -22.95
N GLU A 473 21.77 -14.70 -23.18
CA GLU A 473 22.62 -14.43 -24.34
C GLU A 473 24.03 -15.05 -24.21
N PRO A 474 24.63 -15.53 -25.33
CA PRO A 474 26.03 -15.92 -25.39
C PRO A 474 26.97 -14.71 -25.28
N ALA A 475 28.23 -14.97 -24.90
CA ALA A 475 29.23 -13.96 -24.54
C ALA A 475 29.43 -12.85 -25.59
N ALA A 476 29.24 -13.15 -26.88
CA ALA A 476 29.45 -12.22 -27.99
C ALA A 476 28.43 -11.07 -28.08
N GLY A 477 27.20 -11.24 -27.53
CA GLY A 477 26.15 -10.21 -27.56
C GLY A 477 26.31 -9.10 -26.51
N ARG A 478 27.20 -9.29 -25.54
CA ARG A 478 27.33 -8.44 -24.34
C ARG A 478 28.28 -7.24 -24.51
N ALA A 479 28.75 -7.00 -25.74
CA ALA A 479 29.79 -6.01 -26.08
C ALA A 479 29.39 -4.53 -25.96
N LYS A 480 28.15 -4.21 -25.55
CA LYS A 480 27.71 -2.81 -25.41
C LYS A 480 28.34 -2.08 -24.22
N GLU A 481 28.86 -2.82 -23.22
CA GLU A 481 29.37 -2.24 -21.97
C GLU A 481 30.73 -2.86 -21.60
N THR A 482 31.81 -2.28 -22.12
CA THR A 482 33.20 -2.73 -21.94
C THR A 482 33.62 -2.85 -20.46
N TRP A 483 33.06 -2.01 -19.59
CA TRP A 483 33.33 -2.03 -18.14
C TRP A 483 32.76 -3.27 -17.42
N LEU A 484 31.86 -4.04 -18.03
CA LEU A 484 31.35 -5.32 -17.49
C LEU A 484 32.24 -6.52 -17.81
N SER A 485 33.29 -6.34 -18.63
CA SER A 485 34.24 -7.39 -18.99
C SER A 485 34.76 -8.21 -17.79
N PRO A 486 35.15 -7.60 -16.65
CA PRO A 486 35.66 -8.34 -15.49
C PRO A 486 34.63 -9.27 -14.81
N LEU A 487 33.33 -9.07 -15.06
CA LEU A 487 32.25 -9.91 -14.52
C LEU A 487 31.82 -11.03 -15.47
N LEU A 488 32.26 -11.01 -16.72
CA LEU A 488 31.78 -11.92 -17.76
C LEU A 488 31.86 -13.41 -17.36
N PRO A 489 32.94 -13.92 -16.72
CA PRO A 489 33.00 -15.32 -16.29
C PRO A 489 31.91 -15.69 -15.27
N ALA A 490 31.67 -14.82 -14.28
CA ALA A 490 30.64 -15.04 -13.26
C ALA A 490 29.23 -15.02 -13.88
N LEU A 491 28.98 -14.14 -14.84
CA LEU A 491 27.70 -14.07 -15.53
C LEU A 491 27.46 -15.30 -16.44
N GLN A 492 28.49 -15.85 -17.07
CA GLN A 492 28.39 -17.09 -17.85
C GLN A 492 28.01 -18.28 -16.95
N GLN A 493 28.69 -18.42 -15.81
CA GLN A 493 28.36 -19.44 -14.81
C GLN A 493 26.93 -19.26 -14.28
N GLY A 494 26.52 -18.02 -14.01
CA GLY A 494 25.16 -17.70 -13.59
C GLY A 494 24.10 -18.09 -14.62
N THR A 495 24.39 -17.93 -15.91
CA THR A 495 23.47 -18.33 -16.99
C THR A 495 23.24 -19.84 -16.99
N ALA A 496 24.28 -20.64 -16.80
CA ALA A 496 24.15 -22.10 -16.70
C ALA A 496 23.33 -22.53 -15.47
N ARG A 497 23.61 -21.91 -14.31
CA ARG A 497 22.89 -22.16 -13.05
C ARG A 497 21.41 -21.78 -13.15
N MET A 498 21.09 -20.68 -13.83
CA MET A 498 19.70 -20.27 -14.06
C MET A 498 18.93 -21.27 -14.93
N ARG A 499 19.56 -21.88 -15.94
CA ARG A 499 18.91 -22.94 -16.75
C ARG A 499 18.59 -24.19 -15.93
N ASP A 500 19.52 -24.61 -15.06
CA ASP A 500 19.30 -25.72 -14.14
C ASP A 500 18.13 -25.40 -13.18
N PHE A 501 18.10 -24.20 -12.60
CA PHE A 501 16.99 -23.73 -11.78
C PHE A 501 15.65 -23.80 -12.53
N ILE A 502 15.54 -23.26 -13.75
CA ILE A 502 14.29 -23.28 -14.53
C ILE A 502 13.86 -24.72 -14.83
N THR A 503 14.80 -25.59 -15.16
CA THR A 503 14.51 -27.00 -15.44
C THR A 503 13.94 -27.71 -14.21
N ARG A 504 14.48 -27.44 -13.01
CA ARG A 504 13.94 -27.96 -11.74
C ARG A 504 12.59 -27.35 -11.39
N LEU A 505 12.42 -26.05 -11.62
CA LEU A 505 11.19 -25.30 -11.36
C LEU A 505 10.02 -25.89 -12.15
N VAL A 506 10.24 -26.19 -13.43
CA VAL A 506 9.23 -26.72 -14.37
C VAL A 506 9.06 -28.24 -14.21
N GLY A 507 10.15 -28.97 -13.93
CA GLY A 507 10.20 -30.43 -13.91
C GLY A 507 9.77 -31.11 -12.60
N THR A 508 9.53 -30.36 -11.53
CA THR A 508 8.98 -30.95 -10.30
C THR A 508 7.51 -31.32 -10.53
N GLU A 509 7.17 -32.60 -10.69
CA GLU A 509 5.77 -33.01 -10.78
C GLU A 509 5.04 -32.72 -9.45
N GLU A 510 3.80 -32.26 -9.55
CA GLU A 510 2.87 -32.39 -8.43
C GLU A 510 2.66 -33.90 -8.25
N GLY A 511 3.05 -34.46 -7.11
CA GLY A 511 2.72 -35.83 -6.81
C GLY A 511 1.21 -36.01 -6.96
N LYS A 512 0.79 -36.80 -7.95
CA LYS A 512 -0.53 -37.45 -7.96
C LYS A 512 -0.61 -38.26 -6.68
N GLY A 513 -1.19 -37.69 -5.63
CA GLY A 513 -1.12 -38.31 -4.30
C GLY A 513 -2.02 -37.72 -3.22
N GLU A 514 -2.98 -36.86 -3.56
CA GLU A 514 -4.02 -36.42 -2.61
C GLU A 514 -5.39 -36.28 -3.29
N GLU A 515 -5.78 -37.27 -4.09
CA GLU A 515 -7.20 -37.58 -4.30
C GLU A 515 -7.39 -39.10 -4.09
N GLU A 516 -8.26 -39.43 -3.13
CA GLU A 516 -8.86 -40.73 -2.81
C GLU A 516 -7.95 -41.87 -2.31
N GLY A 517 -7.93 -42.04 -0.99
CA GLY A 517 -7.53 -43.26 -0.29
C GLY A 517 -8.41 -43.48 0.94
N GLU A 518 -9.22 -44.53 0.92
CA GLU A 518 -10.17 -44.92 1.96
C GLU A 518 -9.53 -45.19 3.33
N GLY A 519 -10.19 -44.74 4.40
CA GLY A 519 -10.24 -45.47 5.67
C GLY A 519 -9.22 -45.12 6.77
N ARG A 520 -9.25 -43.89 7.31
CA ARG A 520 -8.97 -43.56 8.74
C ARG A 520 -9.42 -42.12 9.05
N PRO A 521 -10.29 -41.86 10.04
CA PRO A 521 -10.78 -40.52 10.32
C PRO A 521 -9.75 -39.73 11.15
N LEU A 522 -8.84 -39.03 10.48
CA LEU A 522 -8.12 -37.89 11.04
C LEU A 522 -8.11 -36.82 9.95
N GLY A 523 -8.85 -35.72 10.18
CA GLY A 523 -9.02 -34.64 9.22
C GLY A 523 -7.69 -34.00 8.80
N PRO A 524 -7.69 -33.19 7.72
CA PRO A 524 -6.50 -32.48 7.27
C PRO A 524 -5.95 -31.61 8.41
N PRO A 525 -4.63 -31.56 8.62
CA PRO A 525 -4.05 -30.67 9.62
C PRO A 525 -4.43 -29.22 9.26
N PRO A 526 -4.87 -28.42 10.22
CA PRO A 526 -5.35 -27.07 9.95
C PRO A 526 -4.22 -26.24 9.34
N ALA A 527 -4.47 -25.68 8.15
CA ALA A 527 -3.50 -24.84 7.44
C ALA A 527 -3.05 -23.67 8.34
N VAL A 528 -1.74 -23.55 8.56
CA VAL A 528 -1.15 -22.48 9.37
C VAL A 528 -1.17 -21.20 8.56
N VAL A 529 -1.91 -20.20 9.04
CA VAL A 529 -2.06 -18.88 8.41
C VAL A 529 -0.85 -18.00 8.72
N LYS A 530 -0.38 -18.03 9.98
CA LYS A 530 0.82 -17.29 10.40
C LYS A 530 1.40 -17.89 11.67
N GLU A 531 2.72 -17.93 11.79
CA GLU A 531 3.41 -18.26 13.03
C GLU A 531 4.60 -17.34 13.29
N GLY A 532 5.04 -17.26 14.54
CA GLY A 532 6.13 -16.38 14.94
C GLY A 532 6.29 -16.19 16.45
N LEU A 533 7.40 -15.58 16.85
CA LEU A 533 7.73 -15.31 18.24
C LEU A 533 7.19 -13.95 18.67
N LEU A 534 6.30 -13.93 19.67
CA LEU A 534 5.76 -12.70 20.25
C LEU A 534 6.09 -12.61 21.73
N LEU A 535 6.37 -11.40 22.22
CA LEU A 535 6.57 -11.16 23.65
C LEU A 535 5.24 -10.77 24.29
N VAL A 536 4.85 -11.47 25.36
CA VAL A 536 3.60 -11.17 26.09
C VAL A 536 3.87 -10.16 27.20
N HIS A 537 3.19 -9.00 27.19
CA HIS A 537 3.32 -8.01 28.25
C HIS A 537 2.54 -8.38 29.51
N LYS A 538 3.09 -8.01 30.67
CA LYS A 538 2.47 -8.23 31.99
C LYS A 538 1.44 -7.13 32.28
N THR A 539 0.21 -7.51 32.59
CA THR A 539 -0.82 -6.61 33.12
C THR A 539 -1.27 -7.06 34.51
N ARG A 540 -1.74 -6.13 35.34
CA ARG A 540 -2.18 -6.41 36.73
C ARG A 540 -3.57 -7.06 36.83
N GLY A 541 -4.12 -7.58 35.73
CA GLY A 541 -5.41 -8.26 35.71
C GLY A 541 -5.25 -9.78 35.69
N LYS A 542 -5.77 -10.47 36.70
CA LYS A 542 -5.83 -11.94 36.77
C LYS A 542 -6.68 -12.48 35.61
N GLY A 543 -6.03 -12.97 34.56
CA GLY A 543 -6.64 -13.79 33.50
C GLY A 543 -5.83 -15.08 33.31
N PRO A 544 -6.45 -16.28 33.29
CA PRO A 544 -5.75 -17.54 33.55
C PRO A 544 -4.88 -18.05 32.40
N LEU A 545 -5.13 -17.66 31.14
CA LEU A 545 -4.43 -18.23 29.97
C LEU A 545 -3.01 -17.67 29.74
N LEU A 546 -2.78 -16.37 29.97
CA LEU A 546 -1.50 -15.71 29.66
C LEU A 546 -0.76 -15.15 30.89
N ALA A 547 -1.35 -15.21 32.09
CA ALA A 547 -0.68 -14.73 33.32
C ALA A 547 0.62 -15.49 33.63
N ALA A 548 0.69 -16.79 33.34
CA ALA A 548 1.90 -17.62 33.53
C ALA A 548 3.00 -17.38 32.47
N ALA A 549 2.62 -16.73 31.36
CA ALA A 549 3.47 -16.40 30.22
C ALA A 549 3.93 -14.94 30.17
N ALA A 550 3.42 -14.09 31.08
CA ALA A 550 3.75 -12.67 31.12
C ALA A 550 5.26 -12.43 31.27
N GLY A 551 5.83 -11.62 30.37
CA GLY A 551 7.26 -11.33 30.29
C GLY A 551 8.09 -12.38 29.55
N LYS A 552 7.47 -13.41 28.96
CA LYS A 552 8.16 -14.46 28.18
C LYS A 552 7.86 -14.29 26.69
N LYS A 553 8.85 -14.65 25.86
CA LYS A 553 8.65 -14.83 24.41
C LYS A 553 8.03 -16.19 24.18
N LEU A 554 6.90 -16.23 23.50
CA LEU A 554 6.20 -17.46 23.12
C LEU A 554 6.08 -17.55 21.61
N HIS A 555 6.04 -18.79 21.12
CA HIS A 555 5.76 -19.07 19.73
C HIS A 555 4.24 -19.14 19.53
N PHE A 556 3.69 -18.23 18.74
CA PHE A 556 2.27 -18.20 18.36
C PHE A 556 2.09 -18.86 17.00
N CYS A 557 0.99 -19.57 16.81
CA CYS A 557 0.59 -20.23 15.59
C CYS A 557 -0.91 -20.00 15.37
N LEU A 558 -1.25 -19.22 14.34
CA LEU A 558 -2.59 -18.92 13.89
C LEU A 558 -2.98 -19.91 12.79
N THR A 559 -4.14 -20.52 12.96
CA THR A 559 -4.75 -21.44 11.99
C THR A 559 -6.15 -20.94 11.61
N GLY A 560 -6.80 -21.60 10.66
CA GLY A 560 -8.22 -21.34 10.34
C GLY A 560 -9.21 -21.66 11.46
N GLU A 561 -8.76 -22.19 12.62
CA GLU A 561 -9.63 -22.59 13.74
C GLU A 561 -9.29 -21.91 15.07
N SER A 562 -8.00 -21.63 15.33
CA SER A 562 -7.55 -21.04 16.60
C SER A 562 -6.20 -20.32 16.51
N LEU A 563 -5.98 -19.40 17.45
CA LEU A 563 -4.67 -18.82 17.78
C LEU A 563 -4.06 -19.59 18.95
N SER A 564 -3.07 -20.43 18.68
CA SER A 564 -2.37 -21.26 19.66
C SER A 564 -1.01 -20.69 20.04
N PHE A 565 -0.50 -21.00 21.24
CA PHE A 565 0.82 -20.56 21.67
C PHE A 565 1.58 -21.60 22.51
N GLY A 566 2.91 -21.64 22.37
CA GLY A 566 3.80 -22.62 22.98
C GLY A 566 5.21 -22.07 23.28
N LYS A 567 6.06 -22.87 23.94
CA LYS A 567 7.45 -22.47 24.26
C LYS A 567 8.37 -22.44 23.03
N SER A 568 8.14 -23.32 22.07
CA SER A 568 8.93 -23.46 20.85
C SER A 568 8.07 -24.04 19.71
N PRO A 569 8.50 -23.92 18.44
CA PRO A 569 7.84 -24.57 17.31
C PRO A 569 7.72 -26.07 17.56
N GLY A 570 6.51 -26.63 17.47
CA GLY A 570 6.24 -28.06 17.67
C GLY A 570 6.23 -28.57 19.12
N ALA A 571 6.42 -27.73 20.13
CA ALA A 571 6.24 -28.13 21.54
C ALA A 571 4.75 -28.25 21.92
N GLU A 572 4.46 -28.96 23.03
CA GLU A 572 3.12 -29.00 23.61
C GLU A 572 2.55 -27.58 23.79
N ARG A 573 1.33 -27.39 23.28
CA ARG A 573 0.63 -26.11 23.30
C ARG A 573 0.35 -25.71 24.75
N ILE A 574 0.75 -24.50 25.13
CA ILE A 574 0.48 -23.94 26.47
C ILE A 574 -0.99 -23.50 26.56
N GLY A 575 -1.55 -23.03 25.45
CA GLY A 575 -2.94 -22.62 25.36
C GLY A 575 -3.36 -22.29 23.92
N ALA A 576 -4.67 -22.13 23.72
CA ALA A 576 -5.25 -21.70 22.45
C ALA A 576 -6.48 -20.82 22.69
N ILE A 577 -6.70 -19.86 21.80
CA ILE A 577 -7.86 -18.98 21.75
C ILE A 577 -8.63 -19.35 20.46
N ALA A 578 -9.88 -19.77 20.60
CA ALA A 578 -10.72 -20.05 19.43
C ALA A 578 -11.04 -18.75 18.69
N LEU A 579 -11.11 -18.79 17.35
CA LEU A 579 -11.33 -17.58 16.55
C LEU A 579 -12.69 -16.93 16.82
N GLY A 580 -13.71 -17.73 17.09
CA GLY A 580 -15.04 -17.26 17.47
C GLY A 580 -15.06 -16.47 18.80
N ASP A 581 -14.03 -16.62 19.62
CA ASP A 581 -13.89 -15.92 20.89
C ASP A 581 -12.98 -14.70 20.79
N ILE A 582 -12.30 -14.47 19.66
CA ILE A 582 -11.54 -13.24 19.41
C ILE A 582 -12.53 -12.12 19.07
N LEU A 583 -12.57 -11.12 19.94
CA LEU A 583 -13.48 -9.99 19.87
C LEU A 583 -12.87 -8.77 19.18
N ALA A 584 -11.55 -8.58 19.25
CA ALA A 584 -10.84 -7.52 18.54
C ALA A 584 -9.33 -7.83 18.46
N ALA A 585 -8.67 -7.36 17.40
CA ALA A 585 -7.22 -7.39 17.25
C ALA A 585 -6.74 -6.03 16.73
N GLU A 586 -6.11 -5.23 17.61
CA GLU A 586 -5.84 -3.81 17.34
C GLU A 586 -4.46 -3.35 17.80
N LYS A 587 -3.99 -2.24 17.23
CA LYS A 587 -2.76 -1.59 17.70
C LYS A 587 -2.99 -0.92 19.06
N VAL A 588 -1.97 -0.95 19.90
CA VAL A 588 -1.96 -0.27 21.20
C VAL A 588 -1.26 1.08 21.06
N GLU A 589 -1.74 2.08 21.78
CA GLU A 589 -1.13 3.40 21.82
C GLU A 589 0.32 3.34 22.34
N GLU A 590 1.24 3.97 21.62
CA GLU A 590 2.70 3.91 21.84
C GLU A 590 3.13 4.33 23.26
N LYS A 591 2.39 5.29 23.85
CA LYS A 591 2.62 5.80 25.22
C LYS A 591 2.32 4.76 26.31
N SER A 592 1.64 3.66 25.99
CA SER A 592 1.14 2.70 26.99
C SER A 592 2.20 1.73 27.53
N PHE A 593 3.14 1.29 26.68
CA PHE A 593 4.20 0.35 27.05
C PHE A 593 5.61 0.89 26.79
N GLY A 594 5.75 2.10 26.21
CA GLY A 594 7.04 2.66 25.82
C GLY A 594 7.67 1.94 24.62
N SER A 595 6.90 1.11 23.91
CA SER A 595 7.28 0.44 22.67
C SER A 595 6.20 0.70 21.62
N SER A 596 6.64 0.96 20.39
CA SER A 596 5.78 1.32 19.25
C SER A 596 5.19 0.14 18.47
N HIS A 597 5.49 -1.11 18.88
CA HIS A 597 5.16 -2.32 18.11
C HIS A 597 4.29 -3.31 18.90
N VAL A 598 3.31 -2.81 19.65
CA VAL A 598 2.44 -3.63 20.50
C VAL A 598 1.03 -3.71 19.92
N MET A 599 0.52 -4.92 19.76
CA MET A 599 -0.90 -5.17 19.49
C MET A 599 -1.62 -5.69 20.74
N GLN A 600 -2.93 -5.53 20.76
CA GLN A 600 -3.83 -6.14 21.71
C GLN A 600 -4.78 -7.10 21.00
N VAL A 601 -4.99 -8.26 21.61
CA VAL A 601 -6.01 -9.23 21.21
C VAL A 601 -7.02 -9.31 22.34
N VAL A 602 -8.23 -8.81 22.10
CA VAL A 602 -9.35 -8.90 23.03
C VAL A 602 -10.10 -10.19 22.74
N TYR A 603 -10.32 -11.01 23.76
CA TYR A 603 -10.98 -12.30 23.59
C TYR A 603 -11.89 -12.65 24.79
N MET A 604 -12.84 -13.55 24.56
CA MET A 604 -13.67 -14.14 25.61
C MET A 604 -12.96 -15.34 26.23
N ALA A 605 -12.71 -15.28 27.53
CA ALA A 605 -12.18 -16.42 28.27
C ALA A 605 -13.30 -17.46 28.56
N ALA A 606 -12.91 -18.70 28.89
CA ALA A 606 -13.83 -19.80 29.20
C ALA A 606 -14.84 -19.51 30.34
N GLY A 607 -14.58 -18.50 31.18
CA GLY A 607 -15.49 -18.02 32.22
C GLY A 607 -16.50 -16.96 31.77
N GLY A 608 -16.59 -16.65 30.46
CA GLY A 608 -17.47 -15.62 29.93
C GLY A 608 -17.01 -14.18 30.22
N GLN A 609 -15.78 -14.00 30.69
CA GLN A 609 -15.20 -12.69 30.97
C GLN A 609 -14.31 -12.23 29.81
N GLN A 610 -14.41 -10.95 29.45
CA GLN A 610 -13.57 -10.32 28.44
C GLN A 610 -12.15 -10.11 28.98
N GLU A 611 -11.17 -10.59 28.23
CA GLU A 611 -9.74 -10.45 28.52
C GLU A 611 -9.00 -9.79 27.35
N THR A 612 -7.82 -9.24 27.65
CA THR A 612 -6.97 -8.57 26.66
C THR A 612 -5.54 -9.07 26.79
N ALA A 613 -5.02 -9.69 25.74
CA ALA A 613 -3.62 -10.04 25.59
C ALA A 613 -2.86 -8.91 24.92
N TYR A 614 -1.72 -8.50 25.48
CA TYR A 614 -0.84 -7.49 24.88
C TYR A 614 0.42 -8.17 24.35
N LEU A 615 0.61 -8.12 23.04
CA LEU A 615 1.63 -8.86 22.31
C LEU A 615 2.56 -7.88 21.59
N GLN A 616 3.85 -7.92 21.94
CA GLN A 616 4.87 -7.10 21.31
C GLN A 616 5.54 -7.85 20.17
N CYS A 617 5.59 -7.18 19.02
CA CYS A 617 6.27 -7.60 17.81
C CYS A 617 7.67 -6.97 17.73
N LYS A 618 8.54 -7.54 16.89
CA LYS A 618 9.92 -7.08 16.68
C LYS A 618 9.97 -5.74 15.94
N CYS A 619 9.06 -5.51 15.00
CA CYS A 619 8.99 -4.30 14.18
C CYS A 619 7.56 -4.00 13.73
N VAL A 620 7.34 -2.81 13.14
CA VAL A 620 6.05 -2.39 12.58
C VAL A 620 5.54 -3.38 11.53
N SER A 621 6.41 -3.90 10.67
CA SER A 621 6.03 -4.86 9.63
C SER A 621 5.46 -6.16 10.23
N GLU A 622 6.11 -6.72 11.25
CA GLU A 622 5.61 -7.92 11.93
C GLU A 622 4.27 -7.65 12.64
N LEU A 623 4.14 -6.50 13.31
CA LEU A 623 2.90 -6.04 13.92
C LEU A 623 1.75 -6.01 12.91
N ASN A 624 1.96 -5.35 11.78
CA ASN A 624 0.95 -5.19 10.75
C ASN A 624 0.56 -6.54 10.12
N GLN A 625 1.54 -7.41 9.85
CA GLN A 625 1.27 -8.77 9.36
C GLN A 625 0.42 -9.60 10.34
N TRP A 626 0.67 -9.50 11.65
CA TRP A 626 -0.12 -10.20 12.66
C TRP A 626 -1.54 -9.64 12.76
N LEU A 627 -1.70 -8.31 12.75
CA LEU A 627 -3.01 -7.67 12.74
C LEU A 627 -3.82 -8.06 11.49
N SER A 628 -3.19 -8.05 10.31
CA SER A 628 -3.80 -8.46 9.04
C SER A 628 -4.27 -9.91 9.09
N ALA A 629 -3.40 -10.84 9.53
CA ALA A 629 -3.74 -12.25 9.62
C ALA A 629 -4.90 -12.51 10.60
N LEU A 630 -4.87 -11.88 11.78
CA LEU A 630 -5.94 -12.01 12.78
C LEU A 630 -7.26 -11.43 12.28
N ARG A 631 -7.26 -10.24 11.67
CA ARG A 631 -8.48 -9.61 11.13
C ARG A 631 -9.08 -10.42 9.98
N LYS A 632 -8.26 -10.96 9.08
CA LYS A 632 -8.72 -11.83 7.98
C LYS A 632 -9.44 -13.07 8.49
N VAL A 633 -8.84 -13.73 9.47
CA VAL A 633 -9.37 -14.97 10.03
C VAL A 633 -10.60 -14.70 10.92
N CYS A 634 -10.69 -13.53 11.54
CA CYS A 634 -11.84 -13.12 12.37
C CYS A 634 -12.94 -12.37 11.59
N GLY A 635 -12.79 -12.15 10.28
CA GLY A 635 -13.70 -11.29 9.50
C GLY A 635 -15.16 -11.78 9.46
N ASN A 636 -15.38 -13.09 9.59
CA ASN A 636 -16.72 -13.69 9.63
C ASN A 636 -17.28 -13.86 11.05
N ASN A 637 -16.57 -13.39 12.09
CA ASN A 637 -17.03 -13.54 13.47
C ASN A 637 -18.06 -12.43 13.81
N PRO A 638 -19.35 -12.77 14.04
CA PRO A 638 -20.38 -11.78 14.34
C PRO A 638 -20.24 -11.13 15.72
N ARG A 639 -19.32 -11.64 16.56
CA ARG A 639 -19.08 -11.16 17.94
C ARG A 639 -17.98 -10.10 18.04
N VAL A 640 -17.37 -9.70 16.91
CA VAL A 640 -16.33 -8.66 16.91
C VAL A 640 -16.91 -7.37 17.48
N LEU A 641 -16.20 -6.79 18.46
CA LEU A 641 -16.58 -5.53 19.08
C LEU A 641 -16.57 -4.42 18.02
N ARG A 642 -17.45 -3.43 18.15
CA ARG A 642 -17.45 -2.23 17.29
C ARG A 642 -16.53 -1.11 17.79
N SER A 643 -16.13 -1.22 19.05
CA SER A 643 -15.33 -0.22 19.76
C SER A 643 -14.41 -0.89 20.77
N TYR A 644 -13.21 -0.35 20.93
CA TYR A 644 -12.19 -0.85 21.85
C TYR A 644 -11.45 0.30 22.55
N HIS A 645 -10.60 -0.03 23.52
CA HIS A 645 -9.73 0.94 24.17
C HIS A 645 -8.30 0.79 23.62
N PRO A 646 -7.71 1.82 22.98
CA PRO A 646 -6.34 1.76 22.46
C PRO A 646 -5.27 1.80 23.56
N GLY A 647 -5.66 2.25 24.76
CA GLY A 647 -4.81 2.32 25.94
C GLY A 647 -4.78 1.04 26.77
N VAL A 648 -4.11 1.10 27.92
CA VAL A 648 -4.03 0.00 28.88
C VAL A 648 -4.77 0.40 30.16
N PHE A 649 -5.52 -0.54 30.72
CA PHE A 649 -6.14 -0.36 32.03
C PHE A 649 -5.09 -0.45 33.15
N ARG A 650 -4.74 0.69 33.76
CA ARG A 650 -3.76 0.78 34.86
C ARG A 650 -4.20 1.80 35.91
N GLY A 651 -4.14 1.41 37.19
CA GLY A 651 -4.48 2.29 38.32
C GLY A 651 -5.97 2.67 38.36
N ASP A 652 -6.84 1.67 38.16
CA ASP A 652 -8.31 1.80 38.15
C ASP A 652 -8.88 2.78 37.12
N LYS A 653 -8.12 3.03 36.05
CA LYS A 653 -8.57 3.80 34.89
C LYS A 653 -7.90 3.33 33.60
N TRP A 654 -8.54 3.58 32.46
CA TRP A 654 -7.93 3.45 31.14
C TRP A 654 -6.93 4.59 30.88
N SER A 655 -5.78 4.27 30.28
CA SER A 655 -4.81 5.31 29.89
C SER A 655 -5.31 6.20 28.74
N CYS A 656 -6.19 5.68 27.89
CA CYS A 656 -6.71 6.39 26.72
C CYS A 656 -7.83 7.39 27.04
N CYS A 657 -8.85 6.98 27.80
CA CYS A 657 -10.05 7.80 28.06
C CYS A 657 -10.32 8.07 29.54
N HIS A 658 -9.47 7.57 30.44
CA HIS A 658 -9.61 7.69 31.90
C HIS A 658 -10.91 7.13 32.50
N GLN A 659 -11.69 6.38 31.73
CA GLN A 659 -12.81 5.61 32.24
C GLN A 659 -12.34 4.62 33.31
N ARG A 660 -13.10 4.51 34.39
CA ARG A 660 -12.81 3.62 35.53
C ARG A 660 -13.39 2.22 35.35
N ASP A 661 -14.39 2.09 34.48
CA ASP A 661 -14.97 0.80 34.13
C ASP A 661 -14.05 0.06 33.15
N ARG A 662 -13.58 -1.12 33.57
CA ARG A 662 -12.73 -1.99 32.76
C ARG A 662 -13.49 -2.65 31.61
N THR A 663 -14.80 -2.82 31.75
CA THR A 663 -15.68 -3.42 30.74
C THR A 663 -16.53 -2.39 30.00
N GLY A 664 -16.19 -1.11 30.16
CA GLY A 664 -16.88 -0.01 29.50
C GLY A 664 -16.80 -0.09 27.97
N LEU A 665 -17.69 0.65 27.32
CA LEU A 665 -17.66 0.82 25.86
C LEU A 665 -16.34 1.48 25.45
N GLY A 666 -15.66 0.84 24.49
CA GLY A 666 -14.40 1.32 23.95
C GLY A 666 -14.48 2.77 23.47
N CYS A 667 -13.39 3.52 23.67
CA CYS A 667 -13.31 4.93 23.27
C CYS A 667 -12.84 5.16 21.83
N ASP A 668 -12.51 4.08 21.11
CA ASP A 668 -12.09 4.11 19.71
C ASP A 668 -12.82 3.01 18.91
N ARG A 669 -12.93 3.17 17.59
CA ARG A 669 -13.62 2.22 16.70
C ARG A 669 -12.69 1.10 16.27
N THR A 670 -13.15 -0.13 16.38
CA THR A 670 -12.45 -1.30 15.84
C THR A 670 -12.40 -1.24 14.32
N ARG A 671 -11.26 -1.57 13.74
CA ARG A 671 -11.06 -1.59 12.28
C ARG A 671 -11.38 -3.00 11.77
N HIS A 672 -12.49 -3.14 11.05
CA HIS A 672 -12.85 -4.40 10.38
C HIS A 672 -12.16 -4.54 9.02
N GLY A 673 -11.62 -3.43 8.49
CA GLY A 673 -10.85 -3.38 7.25
C GLY A 673 -9.35 -3.37 7.50
N VAL A 674 -8.62 -3.95 6.55
CA VAL A 674 -7.16 -3.86 6.43
C VAL A 674 -6.82 -2.44 5.96
N THR A 675 -6.28 -1.59 6.83
CA THR A 675 -5.79 -0.26 6.43
C THR A 675 -4.32 -0.32 6.04
N LEU A 676 -4.08 -0.15 4.73
CA LEU A 676 -2.89 0.38 4.05
C LEU A 676 -1.50 -0.02 4.57
N GLN A 677 -0.87 -0.90 3.79
CA GLN A 677 0.54 -1.36 3.69
C GLN A 677 0.68 -2.89 3.73
N ASP A 678 -0.41 -3.60 3.96
CA ASP A 678 -0.41 -5.05 4.18
C ASP A 678 -0.40 -5.85 2.87
N TRP A 679 0.66 -6.65 2.70
CA TRP A 679 0.72 -7.73 1.72
C TRP A 679 -0.58 -8.53 1.72
N SER A 680 -1.17 -8.66 0.53
CA SER A 680 -2.54 -9.05 0.24
C SER A 680 -3.58 -8.02 0.68
N ASP A 681 -3.83 -7.07 -0.21
CA ASP A 681 -5.18 -6.57 -0.45
C ASP A 681 -6.11 -7.80 -0.40
N PRO A 682 -7.07 -7.87 0.54
CA PRO A 682 -7.96 -9.03 0.60
C PRO A 682 -8.57 -9.21 -0.79
N LEU A 683 -8.51 -10.44 -1.32
CA LEU A 683 -9.26 -10.75 -2.53
C LEU A 683 -10.73 -10.48 -2.18
N ASP A 684 -11.26 -9.37 -2.70
CA ASP A 684 -12.68 -9.06 -2.62
C ASP A 684 -13.25 -9.20 -4.03
N PRO A 685 -13.78 -10.39 -4.37
CA PRO A 685 -14.34 -10.63 -5.69
C PRO A 685 -15.41 -9.62 -6.09
N THR A 686 -16.06 -8.98 -5.12
CA THR A 686 -17.12 -7.99 -5.33
C THR A 686 -16.54 -6.67 -5.81
N VAL A 687 -15.50 -6.17 -5.14
CA VAL A 687 -14.76 -4.96 -5.54
C VAL A 687 -14.11 -5.17 -6.90
N GLU A 688 -13.50 -6.34 -7.12
CA GLU A 688 -12.82 -6.59 -8.39
C GLU A 688 -13.82 -6.73 -9.54
N ALA A 689 -14.98 -7.34 -9.29
CA ALA A 689 -16.06 -7.39 -10.27
C ALA A 689 -16.64 -6.00 -10.56
N GLN A 690 -16.77 -5.13 -9.56
CA GLN A 690 -17.21 -3.74 -9.74
C GLN A 690 -16.23 -2.95 -10.64
N ARG A 691 -14.93 -3.06 -10.38
CA ARG A 691 -13.90 -2.38 -11.18
C ARG A 691 -13.88 -2.88 -12.62
N LEU A 692 -14.02 -4.19 -12.82
CA LEU A 692 -14.13 -4.78 -14.16
C LEU A 692 -15.42 -4.36 -14.86
N PHE A 693 -16.55 -4.28 -14.15
CA PHE A 693 -17.81 -3.79 -14.68
C PHE A 693 -17.68 -2.36 -15.22
N GLN A 694 -17.12 -1.43 -14.43
CA GLN A 694 -16.93 -0.04 -14.87
C GLN A 694 -16.06 0.05 -16.12
N HIS A 695 -14.97 -0.72 -16.16
CA HIS A 695 -14.08 -0.77 -17.33
C HIS A 695 -14.78 -1.31 -18.58
N LEU A 696 -15.47 -2.45 -18.45
CA LEU A 696 -16.22 -3.09 -19.53
C LEU A 696 -17.35 -2.20 -20.05
N GLN A 697 -18.01 -1.46 -19.16
CA GLN A 697 -19.06 -0.54 -19.54
C GLN A 697 -18.52 0.64 -20.36
N GLY A 698 -17.37 1.20 -19.96
CA GLY A 698 -16.70 2.26 -20.73
C GLY A 698 -16.23 1.80 -22.11
N LEU A 699 -15.95 0.50 -22.29
CA LEU A 699 -15.48 -0.09 -23.54
C LEU A 699 -16.59 -0.65 -24.43
N ARG A 700 -17.87 -0.52 -24.07
CA ARG A 700 -18.98 -1.17 -24.78
C ARG A 700 -18.99 -0.88 -26.29
N GLY A 701 -18.72 0.37 -26.70
CA GLY A 701 -18.61 0.76 -28.10
C GLY A 701 -17.41 0.14 -28.79
N SER A 702 -16.22 0.30 -28.21
CA SER A 702 -14.96 -0.22 -28.77
C SER A 702 -14.93 -1.75 -28.87
N LEU A 703 -15.53 -2.46 -27.91
CA LEU A 703 -15.66 -3.93 -27.94
C LEU A 703 -16.49 -4.39 -29.15
N ARG A 704 -17.57 -3.66 -29.47
CA ARG A 704 -18.42 -3.96 -30.64
C ARG A 704 -17.66 -3.76 -31.95
N GLU A 705 -17.01 -2.61 -32.10
CA GLU A 705 -16.24 -2.30 -33.31
C GLU A 705 -15.10 -3.30 -33.50
N LYS A 706 -14.32 -3.55 -32.45
CA LYS A 706 -13.15 -4.43 -32.53
C LYS A 706 -13.51 -5.89 -32.80
N TYR A 707 -14.66 -6.34 -32.31
CA TYR A 707 -15.16 -7.69 -32.61
C TYR A 707 -15.35 -7.89 -34.12
N TRP A 708 -15.98 -6.93 -34.80
CA TRP A 708 -16.23 -7.03 -36.24
C TRP A 708 -14.94 -6.96 -37.05
N GLU A 709 -14.00 -6.09 -36.66
CA GLU A 709 -12.67 -6.02 -37.29
C GLU A 709 -11.93 -7.36 -37.25
N LEU A 710 -12.06 -8.12 -36.15
CA LEU A 710 -11.38 -9.40 -35.97
C LEU A 710 -12.09 -10.57 -36.65
N LEU A 711 -13.38 -10.47 -36.92
CA LEU A 711 -14.18 -11.54 -37.54
C LEU A 711 -14.15 -11.49 -39.08
N GLU A 712 -14.18 -10.29 -39.67
CA GLU A 712 -14.17 -10.08 -41.13
C GLU A 712 -13.07 -9.05 -41.53
N PRO A 713 -11.78 -9.46 -41.61
CA PRO A 713 -10.70 -8.54 -41.92
C PRO A 713 -10.78 -7.88 -43.31
N GLU A 714 -11.56 -8.45 -44.24
CA GLU A 714 -11.79 -7.91 -45.59
C GLU A 714 -12.87 -6.81 -45.63
N ASP A 715 -13.80 -6.78 -44.67
CA ASP A 715 -14.93 -5.82 -44.61
C ASP A 715 -14.67 -4.61 -43.71
N ALA A 716 -13.55 -4.60 -42.97
CA ALA A 716 -13.10 -3.48 -42.13
C ALA A 716 -12.88 -2.15 -42.89
N GLN A 717 -12.88 -2.19 -44.22
CA GLN A 717 -12.76 -1.01 -45.10
C GLN A 717 -14.09 -0.28 -45.36
N ASN A 718 -15.25 -0.84 -44.99
CA ASN A 718 -16.57 -0.31 -45.33
C ASN A 718 -17.21 0.62 -44.27
N GLY A 719 -16.45 1.05 -43.25
CA GLY A 719 -16.93 1.98 -42.20
C GLY A 719 -17.81 1.32 -41.12
N PRO A 720 -18.19 2.07 -40.06
CA PRO A 720 -18.91 1.50 -38.92
C PRO A 720 -20.32 1.01 -39.30
N ARG A 721 -20.61 -0.28 -39.07
CA ARG A 721 -21.97 -0.84 -39.20
C ARG A 721 -22.88 -0.24 -38.11
N GLY A 722 -24.12 0.12 -38.48
CA GLY A 722 -25.10 0.77 -37.58
C GLY A 722 -25.50 -0.09 -36.37
N GLU A 723 -26.12 0.54 -35.36
CA GLU A 723 -26.48 -0.07 -34.07
C GLU A 723 -27.39 -1.31 -34.16
N ASP A 724 -28.03 -1.55 -35.31
CA ASP A 724 -29.00 -2.63 -35.57
C ASP A 724 -28.39 -3.97 -36.04
N ALA A 725 -27.07 -4.07 -36.17
CA ALA A 725 -26.43 -5.33 -36.56
C ALA A 725 -26.53 -6.40 -35.44
N ALA A 726 -27.03 -7.59 -35.77
CA ALA A 726 -27.19 -8.69 -34.81
C ALA A 726 -25.85 -9.06 -34.14
N LEU A 727 -25.78 -8.87 -32.82
CA LEU A 727 -24.60 -9.16 -32.03
C LEU A 727 -24.45 -10.68 -31.79
N PRO A 728 -23.24 -11.24 -31.92
CA PRO A 728 -22.96 -12.63 -31.58
C PRO A 728 -23.34 -12.97 -30.14
N GLU A 729 -23.70 -14.22 -29.88
CA GLU A 729 -24.31 -14.67 -28.61
C GLU A 729 -23.46 -14.31 -27.38
N GLY A 730 -22.13 -14.48 -27.43
CA GLY A 730 -21.23 -14.15 -26.31
C GLY A 730 -21.20 -12.65 -25.98
N LEU A 731 -21.12 -11.78 -26.99
CA LEU A 731 -21.08 -10.33 -26.81
C LEU A 731 -22.47 -9.77 -26.43
N SER A 732 -23.53 -10.35 -26.99
CA SER A 732 -24.92 -10.09 -26.60
C SER A 732 -25.18 -10.40 -25.13
N ARG A 733 -24.71 -11.57 -24.66
CA ARG A 733 -24.82 -11.97 -23.24
C ARG A 733 -24.05 -11.02 -22.32
N LEU A 734 -22.83 -10.62 -22.70
CA LEU A 734 -22.06 -9.62 -21.93
C LEU A 734 -22.83 -8.30 -21.81
N PHE A 735 -23.32 -7.75 -22.93
CA PHE A 735 -24.02 -6.47 -22.93
C PHE A 735 -25.36 -6.50 -22.19
N ALA A 736 -26.04 -7.64 -22.17
CA ALA A 736 -27.22 -7.84 -21.33
C ALA A 736 -26.86 -7.77 -19.84
N VAL A 737 -25.83 -8.52 -19.40
CA VAL A 737 -25.37 -8.51 -18.00
C VAL A 737 -24.91 -7.11 -17.56
N LEU A 738 -24.17 -6.40 -18.42
CA LEU A 738 -23.76 -5.01 -18.13
C LEU A 738 -24.98 -4.07 -17.99
N GLY A 739 -26.01 -4.25 -18.81
CA GLY A 739 -27.25 -3.47 -18.71
C GLY A 739 -28.03 -3.74 -17.42
N ASP A 740 -28.11 -5.00 -16.99
CA ASP A 740 -28.77 -5.38 -15.73
C ASP A 740 -28.04 -4.79 -14.52
N LEU A 741 -26.70 -4.86 -14.51
CA LEU A 741 -25.85 -4.26 -13.48
C LEU A 741 -26.02 -2.74 -13.41
N GLU A 742 -26.04 -2.06 -14.56
CA GLU A 742 -26.29 -0.62 -14.62
C GLU A 742 -27.67 -0.25 -14.05
N SER A 743 -28.70 -1.06 -14.31
CA SER A 743 -30.02 -0.86 -13.71
C SER A 743 -29.99 -1.02 -12.19
N CYS A 744 -29.24 -2.00 -11.68
CA CYS A 744 -29.05 -2.21 -10.24
C CYS A 744 -28.34 -1.02 -9.59
N HIS A 745 -27.29 -0.49 -10.21
CA HIS A 745 -26.59 0.70 -9.74
C HIS A 745 -27.49 1.93 -9.71
N ARG A 746 -28.29 2.15 -10.76
CA ARG A 746 -29.26 3.26 -10.81
C ARG A 746 -30.30 3.19 -9.69
N ARG A 747 -30.71 1.98 -9.29
CA ARG A 747 -31.67 1.77 -8.18
C ARG A 747 -31.05 1.96 -6.80
N ALA A 748 -29.74 1.76 -6.68
CA ALA A 748 -29.02 1.84 -5.41
C ALA A 748 -28.51 3.26 -5.07
N GLN A 749 -28.53 4.20 -6.03
CA GLN A 749 -28.07 5.56 -5.81
C GLN A 749 -29.09 6.38 -4.97
N PRO A 750 -28.67 6.99 -3.84
CA PRO A 750 -29.44 8.05 -3.19
C PRO A 750 -29.54 9.30 -4.11
N PRO A 751 -30.46 10.26 -3.85
CA PRO A 751 -30.55 11.50 -4.64
C PRO A 751 -29.19 12.19 -4.74
N GLU A 752 -28.87 12.73 -5.93
CA GLU A 752 -27.57 13.33 -6.26
C GLU A 752 -27.07 14.21 -5.09
N PRO A 753 -25.91 13.88 -4.48
CA PRO A 753 -25.24 14.83 -3.62
C PRO A 753 -24.87 16.06 -4.46
N PRO A 754 -24.74 17.26 -3.84
CA PRO A 754 -24.23 18.42 -4.55
C PRO A 754 -22.91 18.05 -5.23
N ALA A 755 -22.71 18.54 -6.45
CA ALA A 755 -21.55 18.26 -7.29
C ALA A 755 -20.28 18.13 -6.44
N PRO A 756 -19.45 17.08 -6.62
CA PRO A 756 -18.26 16.88 -5.81
C PRO A 756 -17.47 18.19 -5.83
N ALA A 757 -17.20 18.72 -4.64
CA ALA A 757 -16.37 19.90 -4.50
C ALA A 757 -15.06 19.58 -5.23
N LEU A 758 -14.85 20.25 -6.38
CA LEU A 758 -13.65 20.11 -7.19
C LEU A 758 -12.45 20.10 -6.25
N LEU A 759 -11.61 19.06 -6.31
CA LEU A 759 -10.32 19.05 -5.63
C LEU A 759 -9.58 20.33 -6.06
N GLN A 760 -9.58 21.34 -5.21
CA GLN A 760 -8.83 22.56 -5.46
C GLN A 760 -7.37 22.24 -5.22
N LEU A 761 -6.60 22.10 -6.31
CA LEU A 761 -5.16 22.03 -6.23
C LEU A 761 -4.65 23.37 -5.68
N GLN A 762 -4.20 23.36 -4.42
CA GLN A 762 -3.56 24.50 -3.78
C GLN A 762 -2.06 24.24 -3.75
N THR A 763 -1.29 25.07 -4.44
CA THR A 763 0.18 25.01 -4.52
C THR A 763 0.84 25.90 -3.48
#